data_AF-A0A832MHH3-F1
#
_entry.id   AF-A0A832MHH3-F1
#
_cell.length_a   1.000
_cell.length_b   1.000
_cell.length_c   1.000
_cell.angle_alpha   90.00
_cell.angle_beta   90.00
_cell.angle_gamma   90.00
#
_symmetry.space_group_name_H-M   'P 1'
#
loop_
_entity.id
_entity.type
_entity.pdbx_description
1 polymer ?
#
loop_
_entity_poly.entity_id
_entity_poly.type
_entity_poly.pdbx_seq_one_letter_code
_entity_poly.pdbx_strand_id
1 'polypeptide(L)'
;MKTIYSNNFLQLAVCMGFCLVAHAASGVNTNPPPAHILMVNNYRGTETCLACHGTGGLLGQTKDADIMRTVHWTWVKTNTPPGRSQVLGKRNIINNYCIALTSNEPRCTSCHIGYGWRDNTFNFNNPTNIDCLVCHDTTGTYKKTPTGAGMPDPSVNIMNVATNVGKTSRATCGACHFYGGGGDAVKHGDLDSSMTNPTRELDVHMGVDGANMVCADCHKSMAPGSTSHDLVGSRYSKSAPDNWLCEDCHSPAPHWQTSDGIYYNAHVGRVACQTCHVPYFARGGIATKMSWDWSTAGIKSTNGANLLIKDAAGNVIYDTMKGTFTWASNVVPEYVWFDGNVVYNELNTTIDPGGMTTINQLQGKKSEGRARIVPVKHFTAVQPYDAASNKLVIPHLFPLNPNDTNAYWKGYNWTNAIAAGMSAAGLTFSGQVGWARTEMYWVQNHMVAPKEQALTCINCHTNNGRLNFAALGYEPERVARLTDLKMIYGSSHVGRFGTNFNGASDCLKCHPGRDAEVMDSVHYTWRTPNPKLAYPGGGSHGMIDRFCALVGSSAMVNYYADLGAHKGSSACGKCHVGDQLPFPDPATGRYTQAQKDGLDCLICHASEGNYDINGDGIYDSRDADATHRILVTNSITGRRAWFQDRSLRAAESVGKPVGTAQCYRCHEHGQAAPDYKRGTPFDPQHDVHAAAGLKCTDCHKVDRHKMARGSRVTDMHAWERQDVEVDCSNCHNPTAPHKTQATIAYNNHVSFIACETCHIPWTSGASRRIWGPTFGVTNGPEANIPILDPETGVYEPYSVYNSAYNFRPAYRWFNGNASMLAEPIHDVNAWDSRIATKATPGAKIYPFRPIVNGMVMDRRGFGYDPNFSTNFTMLAAMDAMAGTLKQMGFMRPSGLTANERAVLAQFPNLLNFDKETYVHTGNIAEAVNVGLGRLAMLMSGQDAFGMPASTLSQIGATLWSGNVLGLDLPNNPMDPTFDPAAPPTQVTGSFISLSHAIKRNGALKCQDCHSPIGVMDFKALGFPPERVTYLQNVIRTMYIAAPAQGSGAKLRMPSVPGQSYQILTTTNLNAGSWTPLMLITNTTGTWLEIDIPPAQLNNDRMRFYRALGNMP
;
A
#
# COMPACT_ATOMS: atom_id res chain seq x y z
N MET A 1 61.31 -13.03 50.28
CA MET A 1 62.65 -12.39 50.24
C MET A 1 63.52 -13.13 49.24
N LYS A 2 64.21 -12.37 48.38
CA LYS A 2 65.43 -12.70 47.61
C LYS A 2 65.39 -13.80 46.52
N THR A 3 65.35 -13.28 45.28
CA THR A 3 66.29 -13.56 44.17
C THR A 3 66.24 -14.92 43.47
N ILE A 4 65.70 -14.95 42.24
CA ILE A 4 66.43 -15.38 41.02
C ILE A 4 65.90 -14.54 39.83
N TYR A 5 66.71 -13.57 39.39
CA TYR A 5 66.65 -12.94 38.08
C TYR A 5 67.59 -13.72 37.15
N SER A 6 67.16 -13.98 35.90
CA SER A 6 67.92 -13.79 34.64
C SER A 6 67.48 -14.80 33.58
N ASN A 7 66.86 -14.29 32.50
CA ASN A 7 66.89 -14.79 31.10
C ASN A 7 65.70 -14.36 30.22
N ASN A 8 64.92 -13.33 30.58
CA ASN A 8 63.83 -12.82 29.73
C ASN A 8 64.04 -11.42 29.14
N PHE A 9 65.28 -10.93 29.06
CA PHE A 9 65.57 -9.59 28.49
C PHE A 9 66.03 -9.59 27.03
N LEU A 10 66.14 -10.75 26.36
CA LEU A 10 66.58 -10.80 24.95
C LEU A 10 65.49 -11.15 23.91
N GLN A 11 64.26 -11.49 24.32
CA GLN A 11 63.14 -11.70 23.38
C GLN A 11 62.14 -10.54 23.33
N LEU A 12 62.14 -9.64 24.31
CA LEU A 12 61.26 -8.46 24.30
C LEU A 12 61.76 -7.32 23.40
N ALA A 13 63.06 -7.29 23.08
CA ALA A 13 63.69 -6.22 22.32
C ALA A 13 63.47 -6.31 20.79
N VAL A 14 62.99 -7.45 20.27
CA VAL A 14 62.73 -7.62 18.83
C VAL A 14 61.29 -7.20 18.45
N CYS A 15 60.35 -7.21 19.39
CA CYS A 15 58.95 -6.82 19.11
C CYS A 15 58.64 -5.32 19.32
N MET A 16 59.42 -4.59 20.12
CA MET A 16 59.16 -3.16 20.36
C MET A 16 59.76 -2.21 19.31
N GLY A 17 60.64 -2.70 18.42
CA GLY A 17 61.31 -1.88 17.41
C GLY A 17 60.50 -1.55 16.15
N PHE A 18 59.34 -2.18 15.93
CA PHE A 18 58.56 -1.99 14.69
C PHE A 18 57.26 -1.16 14.84
N CYS A 19 56.88 -0.75 16.05
CA CYS A 19 55.61 -0.04 16.28
C CYS A 19 55.71 1.50 16.36
N LEU A 20 56.88 2.09 16.10
CA LEU A 20 57.13 3.52 16.30
C LEU A 20 57.56 4.28 15.04
N VAL A 21 57.04 3.92 13.85
CA VAL A 21 57.00 4.83 12.69
C VAL A 21 55.80 4.47 11.79
N ALA A 22 54.62 5.02 12.09
CA ALA A 22 53.52 5.26 11.13
C ALA A 22 52.26 5.71 11.87
N HIS A 23 52.09 7.02 12.06
CA HIS A 23 50.81 7.63 12.40
C HIS A 23 50.58 8.82 11.47
N ALA A 24 49.99 8.57 10.31
CA ALA A 24 49.16 9.52 9.56
C ALA A 24 48.51 8.83 8.35
N ALA A 25 47.20 9.05 8.21
CA ALA A 25 46.34 8.82 7.04
C ALA A 25 45.68 7.43 6.82
N SER A 26 44.35 7.50 6.71
CA SER A 26 43.38 6.54 6.14
C SER A 26 43.16 5.20 6.86
N GLY A 27 41.90 4.96 7.23
CA GLY A 27 41.45 3.71 7.83
C GLY A 27 41.39 2.57 6.80
N VAL A 28 42.28 1.60 6.96
CA VAL A 28 42.05 0.16 6.71
C VAL A 28 42.96 -0.58 7.68
N ASN A 29 42.40 -1.40 8.57
CA ASN A 29 43.14 -2.18 9.55
C ASN A 29 43.66 -3.48 8.88
N THR A 30 44.89 -3.48 8.38
CA THR A 30 45.58 -4.68 7.86
C THR A 30 47.00 -4.78 8.43
N ASN A 31 47.13 -5.28 9.66
CA ASN A 31 48.32 -6.05 10.04
C ASN A 31 47.92 -7.53 10.05
N PRO A 32 48.50 -8.42 9.23
CA PRO A 32 48.20 -9.84 9.33
C PRO A 32 48.74 -10.36 10.67
N PRO A 33 47.97 -11.17 11.43
CA PRO A 33 48.51 -11.85 12.60
C PRO A 33 49.69 -12.75 12.16
N PRO A 34 50.69 -12.99 13.03
CA PRO A 34 51.77 -13.91 12.73
C PRO A 34 51.20 -15.29 12.35
N ALA A 35 51.73 -15.90 11.30
CA ALA A 35 51.27 -17.20 10.83
C ALA A 35 51.40 -18.26 11.93
N HIS A 36 50.37 -19.10 12.14
CA HIS A 36 50.35 -20.16 13.16
C HIS A 36 51.59 -21.07 13.10
N ILE A 37 52.20 -21.22 11.91
CA ILE A 37 53.46 -21.93 11.68
C ILE A 37 54.63 -21.44 12.54
N LEU A 38 54.66 -20.17 12.94
CA LEU A 38 55.71 -19.60 13.79
C LEU A 38 55.42 -19.74 15.29
N MET A 39 54.17 -20.02 15.65
CA MET A 39 53.68 -20.05 17.03
C MET A 39 53.45 -21.47 17.56
N VAL A 40 53.19 -22.44 16.67
CA VAL A 40 52.92 -23.84 17.03
C VAL A 40 54.13 -24.71 16.71
N ASN A 41 55.12 -24.72 17.61
CA ASN A 41 56.33 -25.53 17.49
C ASN A 41 56.16 -26.98 18.00
N ASN A 42 55.15 -27.24 18.82
CA ASN A 42 54.78 -28.56 19.31
C ASN A 42 53.29 -28.58 19.66
N TYR A 43 52.52 -29.53 19.13
CA TYR A 43 51.10 -29.70 19.39
C TYR A 43 50.87 -30.74 20.49
N ARG A 44 50.44 -30.28 21.66
CA ARG A 44 50.15 -31.13 22.85
C ARG A 44 48.64 -31.39 23.01
N GLY A 45 47.88 -31.31 21.93
CA GLY A 45 46.43 -31.27 21.98
C GLY A 45 45.91 -29.85 22.21
N THR A 46 44.65 -29.77 22.63
CA THR A 46 43.86 -28.53 22.70
C THR A 46 44.46 -27.44 23.57
N GLU A 47 45.24 -27.81 24.59
CA GLU A 47 46.00 -26.86 25.43
C GLU A 47 46.88 -25.92 24.58
N THR A 48 47.41 -26.40 23.46
CA THR A 48 48.19 -25.60 22.49
C THR A 48 47.37 -24.42 21.97
N CYS A 49 46.09 -24.66 21.65
CA CYS A 49 45.16 -23.64 21.17
C CYS A 49 44.75 -22.71 22.33
N LEU A 50 44.42 -23.30 23.49
CA LEU A 50 43.89 -22.57 24.64
C LEU A 50 44.91 -21.63 25.29
N ALA A 51 46.21 -21.91 25.15
CA ALA A 51 47.28 -21.01 25.58
C ALA A 51 47.14 -19.59 24.99
N CYS A 52 46.53 -19.45 23.81
CA CYS A 52 46.23 -18.16 23.19
C CYS A 52 44.73 -17.84 23.14
N HIS A 53 43.89 -18.83 22.80
CA HIS A 53 42.47 -18.65 22.47
C HIS A 53 41.51 -18.99 23.63
N GLY A 54 42.01 -19.59 24.72
CA GLY A 54 41.21 -19.99 25.88
C GLY A 54 41.13 -18.90 26.93
N THR A 55 40.25 -19.11 27.92
CA THR A 55 40.04 -18.18 29.03
C THR A 55 41.35 -18.01 29.82
N GLY A 56 41.85 -16.77 29.89
CA GLY A 56 43.15 -16.45 30.50
C GLY A 56 44.36 -16.68 29.58
N GLY A 57 44.14 -17.01 28.30
CA GLY A 57 45.17 -17.14 27.28
C GLY A 57 45.74 -15.80 26.81
N LEU A 58 46.87 -15.86 26.08
CA LEU A 58 47.66 -14.69 25.67
C LEU A 58 46.89 -13.64 24.86
N LEU A 59 45.82 -14.02 24.15
CA LEU A 59 45.02 -13.10 23.34
C LEU A 59 43.76 -12.59 24.06
N GLY A 60 43.56 -12.95 25.34
CA GLY A 60 42.39 -12.55 26.13
C GLY A 60 41.05 -13.07 25.57
N GLN A 61 41.07 -14.13 24.77
CA GLN A 61 39.86 -14.73 24.20
C GLN A 61 39.24 -15.74 25.17
N THR A 62 38.02 -16.20 24.87
CA THR A 62 37.26 -17.15 25.70
C THR A 62 36.69 -18.29 24.85
N LYS A 63 37.46 -18.79 23.87
CA LYS A 63 36.93 -19.71 22.85
C LYS A 63 36.53 -21.06 23.41
N ASP A 64 37.19 -21.51 24.48
CA ASP A 64 36.74 -22.62 25.30
C ASP A 64 35.31 -22.42 25.82
N ALA A 65 35.07 -21.33 26.55
CA ALA A 65 33.76 -21.03 27.13
C ALA A 65 32.69 -20.82 26.04
N ASP A 66 33.05 -20.14 24.94
CA ASP A 66 32.17 -19.93 23.78
C ASP A 66 31.71 -21.28 23.18
N ILE A 67 32.61 -22.25 23.02
CA ILE A 67 32.31 -23.57 22.43
C ILE A 67 31.54 -24.46 23.41
N MET A 68 31.95 -24.50 24.68
CA MET A 68 31.42 -25.44 25.67
C MET A 68 29.94 -25.20 26.02
N ARG A 69 29.41 -23.99 25.76
CA ARG A 69 27.97 -23.70 25.90
C ARG A 69 27.13 -24.12 24.69
N THR A 70 27.74 -24.47 23.56
CA THR A 70 27.01 -24.74 22.31
C THR A 70 26.37 -26.13 22.30
N VAL A 71 25.39 -26.31 21.42
CA VAL A 71 24.82 -27.64 21.13
C VAL A 71 25.82 -28.58 20.47
N HIS A 72 26.84 -28.06 19.75
CA HIS A 72 27.88 -28.89 19.15
C HIS A 72 28.72 -29.60 20.21
N TRP A 73 29.02 -28.91 21.32
CA TRP A 73 29.72 -29.48 22.45
C TRP A 73 28.81 -30.35 23.33
N THR A 74 27.69 -29.81 23.77
CA THR A 74 26.85 -30.48 24.78
C THR A 74 26.03 -31.63 24.19
N TRP A 75 25.69 -31.55 22.90
CA TRP A 75 24.67 -32.39 22.25
C TRP A 75 23.33 -32.40 23.00
N VAL A 76 23.04 -31.35 23.76
CA VAL A 76 21.81 -31.14 24.55
C VAL A 76 21.13 -29.85 24.09
N LYS A 77 19.81 -29.87 23.99
CA LYS A 77 19.00 -28.69 23.66
C LYS A 77 17.66 -28.76 24.38
N THR A 78 17.34 -27.73 25.16
CA THR A 78 15.98 -27.55 25.67
C THR A 78 15.07 -27.08 24.53
N ASN A 79 14.04 -27.87 24.24
CA ASN A 79 13.00 -27.64 23.24
C ASN A 79 11.71 -27.24 23.95
N THR A 80 11.18 -26.05 23.67
CA THR A 80 10.02 -25.49 24.38
C THR A 80 8.86 -25.16 23.44
N PRO A 81 8.20 -26.15 22.83
CA PRO A 81 6.96 -25.90 22.08
C PRO A 81 5.84 -25.47 23.05
N PRO A 82 4.75 -24.86 22.56
CA PRO A 82 3.65 -24.41 23.41
C PRO A 82 3.14 -25.50 24.36
N GLY A 83 3.13 -25.20 25.66
CA GLY A 83 2.63 -26.10 26.70
C GLY A 83 3.54 -27.30 27.04
N ARG A 84 4.76 -27.39 26.50
CA ARG A 84 5.71 -28.48 26.82
C ARG A 84 7.16 -27.97 26.91
N SER A 85 7.99 -28.70 27.65
CA SER A 85 9.44 -28.49 27.69
C SER A 85 10.13 -29.85 27.66
N GLN A 86 11.01 -30.06 26.68
CA GLN A 86 11.70 -31.33 26.45
C GLN A 86 13.21 -31.10 26.40
N VAL A 87 13.98 -31.88 27.17
CA VAL A 87 15.44 -31.83 27.11
C VAL A 87 15.93 -32.79 26.02
N LEU A 88 16.07 -32.26 24.81
CA LEU A 88 16.44 -33.00 23.61
C LEU A 88 17.94 -32.84 23.31
N GLY A 89 18.34 -32.97 22.05
CA GLY A 89 19.73 -33.02 21.61
C GLY A 89 20.16 -34.45 21.23
N LYS A 90 21.24 -34.59 20.45
CA LYS A 90 21.71 -35.91 19.98
C LYS A 90 22.01 -36.88 21.13
N ARG A 91 22.30 -36.35 22.33
CA ARG A 91 22.49 -37.14 23.55
C ARG A 91 21.20 -37.79 24.08
N ASN A 92 20.05 -37.15 23.88
CA ASN A 92 18.80 -37.53 24.53
C ASN A 92 17.71 -38.01 23.56
N ILE A 93 17.84 -37.75 22.27
CA ILE A 93 16.83 -38.13 21.28
C ILE A 93 16.96 -39.58 20.84
N ILE A 94 15.82 -40.27 20.70
CA ILE A 94 15.71 -41.45 19.86
C ILE A 94 15.47 -40.99 18.42
N ASN A 95 16.09 -41.65 17.45
CA ASN A 95 15.77 -41.52 16.04
C ASN A 95 15.45 -42.90 15.45
N ASN A 96 15.00 -42.93 14.20
CA ASN A 96 14.74 -44.18 13.47
C ASN A 96 15.87 -44.61 12.53
N TYR A 97 17.11 -44.18 12.81
CA TYR A 97 18.33 -44.60 12.12
C TYR A 97 19.13 -45.57 13.01
N CYS A 98 20.16 -45.07 13.69
CA CYS A 98 20.94 -45.84 14.67
C CYS A 98 20.32 -45.84 16.07
N ILE A 99 19.05 -45.43 16.18
CA ILE A 99 18.24 -45.46 17.39
C ILE A 99 18.70 -44.44 18.44
N ALA A 100 19.78 -44.67 19.17
CA ALA A 100 20.20 -43.80 20.27
C ALA A 100 21.72 -43.76 20.48
N LEU A 101 22.20 -42.70 21.15
CA LEU A 101 23.62 -42.52 21.46
C LEU A 101 24.11 -43.40 22.60
N THR A 102 23.37 -43.44 23.71
CA THR A 102 23.75 -44.11 24.96
C THR A 102 24.16 -45.56 24.67
N SER A 103 25.24 -46.03 25.30
CA SER A 103 25.94 -47.31 25.09
C SER A 103 26.72 -47.43 23.77
N ASN A 104 26.52 -46.52 22.82
CA ASN A 104 27.11 -46.55 21.48
C ASN A 104 28.07 -45.39 21.21
N GLU A 105 28.50 -44.67 22.24
CA GLU A 105 29.24 -43.42 22.16
C GLU A 105 30.48 -43.52 21.26
N PRO A 106 31.38 -44.52 21.39
CA PRO A 106 32.65 -44.52 20.64
C PRO A 106 32.49 -44.52 19.12
N ARG A 107 31.37 -45.05 18.62
CA ARG A 107 31.03 -45.05 17.20
C ARG A 107 30.38 -43.73 16.76
N CYS A 108 29.58 -43.13 17.64
CA CYS A 108 28.76 -41.96 17.33
C CYS A 108 29.53 -40.65 17.48
N THR A 109 30.47 -40.58 18.43
CA THR A 109 31.25 -39.40 18.80
C THR A 109 32.45 -39.17 17.88
N SER A 110 32.65 -40.03 16.87
CA SER A 110 33.46 -39.69 15.70
C SER A 110 32.95 -38.43 14.97
N CYS A 111 31.68 -38.03 15.18
CA CYS A 111 31.12 -36.77 14.71
C CYS A 111 30.93 -35.71 15.81
N HIS A 112 31.44 -35.94 17.03
CA HIS A 112 31.41 -34.95 18.12
C HIS A 112 32.65 -34.05 18.01
N ILE A 113 32.54 -32.79 18.41
CA ILE A 113 33.65 -31.82 18.39
C ILE A 113 34.57 -31.94 19.61
N GLY A 114 34.72 -33.14 20.14
CA GLY A 114 35.56 -33.43 21.31
C GLY A 114 36.36 -34.72 21.16
N TYR A 115 37.29 -34.89 22.08
CA TYR A 115 38.22 -36.01 22.15
C TYR A 115 37.88 -36.94 23.31
N GLY A 116 37.64 -38.22 23.02
CA GLY A 116 37.57 -39.27 24.03
C GLY A 116 36.21 -39.47 24.69
N TRP A 117 35.10 -39.00 24.09
CA TRP A 117 33.76 -39.29 24.60
C TRP A 117 33.37 -40.74 24.29
N ARG A 118 33.74 -41.65 25.22
CA ARG A 118 33.57 -43.11 25.11
C ARG A 118 32.35 -43.65 25.83
N ASP A 119 31.87 -42.95 26.85
CA ASP A 119 30.77 -43.37 27.71
C ASP A 119 30.27 -42.17 28.55
N ASN A 120 29.51 -42.44 29.61
CA ASN A 120 28.93 -41.44 30.52
C ASN A 120 29.95 -40.73 31.45
N THR A 121 31.23 -41.14 31.45
CA THR A 121 32.28 -40.54 32.29
C THR A 121 32.98 -39.33 31.65
N PHE A 122 32.62 -38.99 30.40
CA PHE A 122 33.20 -37.86 29.69
C PHE A 122 32.99 -36.53 30.43
N ASN A 123 34.09 -35.82 30.69
CA ASN A 123 34.06 -34.55 31.39
C ASN A 123 33.77 -33.38 30.42
N PHE A 124 32.51 -32.97 30.34
CA PHE A 124 32.07 -31.80 29.56
C PHE A 124 32.57 -30.45 30.10
N ASN A 125 33.15 -30.41 31.30
CA ASN A 125 33.72 -29.21 31.91
C ASN A 125 35.23 -29.08 31.68
N ASN A 126 35.87 -30.05 31.03
CA ASN A 126 37.29 -29.97 30.71
C ASN A 126 37.50 -29.38 29.30
N PRO A 127 37.99 -28.13 29.17
CA PRO A 127 38.18 -27.49 27.87
C PRO A 127 39.28 -28.15 27.03
N THR A 128 40.19 -28.92 27.63
CA THR A 128 41.24 -29.66 26.90
C THR A 128 40.68 -30.82 26.07
N ASN A 129 39.42 -31.19 26.29
CA ASN A 129 38.72 -32.20 25.49
C ASN A 129 38.12 -31.63 24.19
N ILE A 130 38.17 -30.31 23.94
CA ILE A 130 37.62 -29.67 22.73
C ILE A 130 38.47 -30.03 21.52
N ASP A 131 37.85 -30.50 20.43
CA ASP A 131 38.54 -30.66 19.15
C ASP A 131 38.42 -29.37 18.32
N CYS A 132 39.48 -28.55 18.33
CA CYS A 132 39.54 -27.35 17.50
C CYS A 132 39.79 -27.66 16.01
N LEU A 133 40.46 -28.78 15.71
CA LEU A 133 40.98 -29.05 14.37
C LEU A 133 39.89 -29.55 13.41
N VAL A 134 38.88 -30.26 13.91
CA VAL A 134 37.78 -30.78 13.09
C VAL A 134 37.05 -29.70 12.29
N CYS A 135 36.93 -28.48 12.86
CA CYS A 135 36.28 -27.36 12.19
C CYS A 135 37.27 -26.46 11.42
N HIS A 136 38.51 -26.36 11.90
CA HIS A 136 39.49 -25.36 11.46
C HIS A 136 40.60 -25.90 10.56
N ASP A 137 40.62 -27.19 10.21
CA ASP A 137 41.56 -27.73 9.23
C ASP A 137 41.39 -27.07 7.85
N THR A 138 42.49 -26.59 7.28
CA THR A 138 42.54 -26.11 5.89
C THR A 138 43.38 -27.00 4.97
N THR A 139 43.99 -28.05 5.51
CA THR A 139 44.83 -29.00 4.76
C THR A 139 44.00 -30.05 4.03
N GLY A 140 42.77 -30.31 4.50
CA GLY A 140 41.91 -31.38 3.99
C GLY A 140 42.35 -32.78 4.40
N THR A 141 43.27 -32.89 5.38
CA THR A 141 43.85 -34.17 5.81
C THR A 141 43.38 -34.62 7.19
N TYR A 142 42.75 -33.73 7.97
CA TYR A 142 42.26 -34.08 9.29
C TYR A 142 41.07 -35.04 9.20
N LYS A 143 41.17 -36.16 9.91
CA LYS A 143 40.09 -37.14 10.03
C LYS A 143 40.13 -37.81 11.40
N LYS A 144 38.98 -38.28 11.85
CA LYS A 144 38.83 -39.01 13.11
C LYS A 144 38.76 -40.50 12.86
N THR A 145 39.25 -41.29 13.81
CA THR A 145 39.04 -42.74 13.78
C THR A 145 37.54 -43.02 13.98
N PRO A 146 36.83 -43.69 13.05
CA PRO A 146 35.38 -43.86 13.14
C PRO A 146 34.87 -44.56 14.41
N THR A 147 35.71 -45.37 15.06
CA THR A 147 35.44 -46.10 16.30
C THR A 147 36.24 -45.57 17.49
N GLY A 148 36.99 -44.48 17.30
CA GLY A 148 37.96 -43.97 18.27
C GLY A 148 37.40 -42.95 19.27
N ALA A 149 36.07 -42.85 19.43
CA ALA A 149 35.44 -41.92 20.35
C ALA A 149 35.85 -40.45 20.16
N GLY A 150 35.91 -40.00 18.92
CA GLY A 150 36.26 -38.62 18.57
C GLY A 150 37.77 -38.36 18.43
N MET A 151 38.63 -39.33 18.73
CA MET A 151 40.09 -39.18 18.59
C MET A 151 40.54 -39.03 17.13
N PRO A 152 41.58 -38.22 16.85
CA PRO A 152 42.19 -38.15 15.53
C PRO A 152 42.66 -39.53 15.07
N ASP A 153 42.65 -39.76 13.75
CA ASP A 153 43.25 -40.94 13.17
C ASP A 153 44.79 -40.89 13.32
N PRO A 154 45.45 -41.97 13.78
CA PRO A 154 46.90 -41.99 13.97
C PRO A 154 47.71 -41.69 12.69
N SER A 155 47.11 -41.84 11.51
CA SER A 155 47.74 -41.50 10.23
C SER A 155 47.80 -40.00 9.92
N VAL A 156 47.10 -39.16 10.70
CA VAL A 156 47.09 -37.69 10.49
C VAL A 156 48.40 -37.08 10.96
N ASN A 157 49.05 -36.31 10.08
CA ASN A 157 50.13 -35.42 10.50
C ASN A 157 49.54 -34.22 11.27
N ILE A 158 49.36 -34.40 12.57
CA ILE A 158 48.66 -33.44 13.43
C ILE A 158 49.36 -32.09 13.49
N MET A 159 50.71 -32.07 13.38
CA MET A 159 51.49 -30.82 13.34
C MET A 159 51.20 -30.02 12.07
N ASN A 160 51.09 -30.69 10.91
CA ASN A 160 50.73 -30.04 9.66
C ASN A 160 49.33 -29.41 9.73
N VAL A 161 48.36 -30.12 10.32
CA VAL A 161 47.00 -29.59 10.51
C VAL A 161 47.02 -28.39 11.47
N ALA A 162 47.65 -28.53 12.64
CA ALA A 162 47.64 -27.51 13.69
C ALA A 162 48.34 -26.19 13.28
N THR A 163 49.36 -26.25 12.42
CA THR A 163 50.08 -25.07 11.90
C THR A 163 49.36 -24.39 10.73
N ASN A 164 48.40 -25.07 10.10
CA ASN A 164 47.61 -24.58 8.97
C ASN A 164 46.12 -24.44 9.31
N VAL A 165 45.79 -24.17 10.56
CA VAL A 165 44.40 -23.88 10.95
C VAL A 165 43.91 -22.57 10.33
N GLY A 166 42.63 -22.49 10.00
CA GLY A 166 42.02 -21.33 9.36
C GLY A 166 40.51 -21.26 9.51
N LYS A 167 39.86 -20.52 8.61
CA LYS A 167 38.38 -20.44 8.59
C LYS A 167 37.76 -21.80 8.27
N THR A 168 36.56 -22.03 8.77
CA THR A 168 35.80 -23.25 8.44
C THR A 168 35.47 -23.31 6.94
N SER A 169 35.22 -24.51 6.44
CA SER A 169 34.86 -24.77 5.05
C SER A 169 33.69 -25.75 4.96
N ARG A 170 33.11 -25.92 3.77
CA ARG A 170 32.10 -26.96 3.53
C ARG A 170 32.64 -28.36 3.84
N ALA A 171 33.92 -28.61 3.59
CA ALA A 171 34.57 -29.89 3.90
C ALA A 171 34.65 -30.14 5.41
N THR A 172 35.03 -29.13 6.22
CA THR A 172 35.15 -29.31 7.67
C THR A 172 33.80 -29.47 8.37
N CYS A 173 32.76 -28.77 7.91
CA CYS A 173 31.38 -29.02 8.35
C CYS A 173 30.89 -30.40 7.85
N GLY A 174 31.17 -30.70 6.59
CA GLY A 174 30.75 -31.90 5.86
C GLY A 174 31.28 -33.21 6.44
N ALA A 175 32.47 -33.20 7.05
CA ALA A 175 33.05 -34.35 7.75
C ALA A 175 32.09 -34.99 8.77
N CYS A 176 31.15 -34.21 9.32
CA CYS A 176 30.11 -34.70 10.22
C CYS A 176 28.69 -34.59 9.64
N HIS A 177 28.42 -33.59 8.79
CA HIS A 177 27.05 -33.30 8.33
C HIS A 177 26.64 -34.01 7.03
N PHE A 178 27.59 -34.38 6.17
CA PHE A 178 27.33 -35.16 4.95
C PHE A 178 27.22 -36.66 5.25
N TYR A 179 27.87 -37.08 6.33
CA TYR A 179 27.96 -38.47 6.74
C TYR A 179 27.13 -38.72 8.01
N GLY A 180 26.37 -39.80 8.04
CA GLY A 180 25.55 -40.16 9.19
C GLY A 180 25.10 -41.62 9.12
N GLY A 181 24.74 -42.22 10.26
CA GLY A 181 24.23 -43.60 10.25
C GLY A 181 25.18 -44.65 9.64
N GLY A 182 26.47 -44.33 9.53
CA GLY A 182 27.51 -45.19 8.97
C GLY A 182 27.82 -45.00 7.47
N GLY A 183 27.30 -43.96 6.81
CA GLY A 183 27.62 -43.68 5.39
C GLY A 183 27.25 -42.27 4.93
N ASP A 184 27.56 -41.98 3.67
CA ASP A 184 27.16 -40.75 2.97
C ASP A 184 25.65 -40.73 2.66
N ALA A 185 25.04 -39.54 2.63
CA ALA A 185 23.64 -39.31 2.28
C ALA A 185 22.60 -40.16 3.05
N VAL A 186 22.94 -40.70 4.22
CA VAL A 186 22.01 -41.57 4.96
C VAL A 186 20.90 -40.75 5.62
N LYS A 187 21.25 -39.66 6.30
CA LYS A 187 20.34 -38.90 7.16
C LYS A 187 19.70 -37.70 6.46
N HIS A 188 20.50 -36.66 6.19
CA HIS A 188 20.03 -35.50 5.44
C HIS A 188 19.85 -35.88 3.97
N GLY A 189 18.77 -35.39 3.35
CA GLY A 189 18.51 -35.60 1.93
C GLY A 189 19.14 -34.52 1.06
N ASP A 190 19.41 -33.35 1.64
CA ASP A 190 19.90 -32.14 1.01
C ASP A 190 21.36 -31.82 1.35
N LEU A 191 22.06 -32.71 2.07
CA LEU A 191 23.46 -32.57 2.43
C LEU A 191 24.18 -33.93 2.34
N ASP A 192 25.04 -34.05 1.33
CA ASP A 192 25.90 -35.21 1.06
C ASP A 192 27.28 -34.73 0.55
N SER A 193 28.21 -35.66 0.29
CA SER A 193 29.58 -35.29 -0.07
C SER A 193 29.71 -34.44 -1.34
N SER A 194 28.74 -34.47 -2.25
CA SER A 194 28.69 -33.57 -3.43
C SER A 194 28.64 -32.09 -3.04
N MET A 195 28.20 -31.77 -1.82
CA MET A 195 28.14 -30.41 -1.28
C MET A 195 29.50 -29.87 -0.80
N THR A 196 30.58 -30.65 -0.93
CA THR A 196 31.94 -30.16 -0.68
C THR A 196 32.33 -29.09 -1.69
N ASN A 197 32.11 -29.39 -2.98
CA ASN A 197 32.38 -28.51 -4.12
C ASN A 197 31.23 -28.59 -5.13
N PRO A 198 30.01 -28.15 -4.76
CA PRO A 198 28.85 -28.26 -5.62
C PRO A 198 28.97 -27.28 -6.80
N THR A 199 28.23 -27.53 -7.87
CA THR A 199 27.97 -26.51 -8.90
C THR A 199 26.77 -25.66 -8.50
N ARG A 200 26.60 -24.49 -9.13
CA ARG A 200 25.44 -23.59 -8.97
C ARG A 200 24.13 -24.30 -9.28
N GLU A 201 24.19 -25.26 -10.19
CA GLU A 201 23.05 -26.12 -10.54
C GLU A 201 22.56 -26.94 -9.35
N LEU A 202 23.48 -27.49 -8.56
CA LEU A 202 23.18 -28.29 -7.37
C LEU A 202 22.79 -27.41 -6.16
N ASP A 203 23.48 -26.28 -5.97
CA ASP A 203 23.11 -25.28 -4.95
C ASP A 203 23.59 -23.89 -5.36
N VAL A 204 22.67 -22.94 -5.53
CA VAL A 204 23.00 -21.60 -6.01
C VAL A 204 23.86 -20.78 -5.04
N HIS A 205 23.80 -21.10 -3.74
CA HIS A 205 24.55 -20.39 -2.71
C HIS A 205 25.94 -20.98 -2.54
N MET A 206 26.04 -22.31 -2.47
CA MET A 206 27.30 -23.01 -2.22
C MET A 206 28.10 -23.34 -3.48
N GLY A 207 27.51 -23.19 -4.68
CA GLY A 207 28.13 -23.50 -5.96
C GLY A 207 29.47 -22.82 -6.17
N VAL A 208 30.53 -23.58 -6.49
CA VAL A 208 31.90 -23.07 -6.67
C VAL A 208 32.07 -22.19 -7.90
N ASP A 209 31.16 -22.35 -8.88
CA ASP A 209 30.97 -21.56 -10.10
C ASP A 209 29.91 -20.45 -9.91
N GLY A 210 29.53 -20.15 -8.66
CA GLY A 210 28.54 -19.13 -8.29
C GLY A 210 28.96 -18.33 -7.05
N ALA A 211 28.04 -18.20 -6.09
CA ALA A 211 28.29 -17.43 -4.86
C ALA A 211 29.33 -18.07 -3.93
N ASN A 212 29.61 -19.37 -4.10
CA ASN A 212 30.65 -20.14 -3.40
C ASN A 212 30.65 -19.96 -1.87
N MET A 213 29.46 -19.79 -1.27
CA MET A 213 29.30 -19.61 0.16
C MET A 213 29.75 -20.85 0.94
N VAL A 214 30.32 -20.65 2.12
CA VAL A 214 30.54 -21.71 3.11
C VAL A 214 29.41 -21.73 4.14
N CYS A 215 29.27 -22.82 4.88
CA CYS A 215 28.15 -22.99 5.83
C CYS A 215 28.05 -21.82 6.84
N ALA A 216 29.20 -21.32 7.31
CA ALA A 216 29.27 -20.24 8.29
C ALA A 216 28.75 -18.88 7.76
N ASP A 217 28.64 -18.69 6.44
CA ASP A 217 28.12 -17.43 5.87
C ASP A 217 26.62 -17.24 6.18
N CYS A 218 25.87 -18.34 6.33
CA CYS A 218 24.47 -18.34 6.76
C CYS A 218 24.30 -18.75 8.24
N HIS A 219 25.09 -19.70 8.71
CA HIS A 219 24.90 -20.31 10.03
C HIS A 219 25.59 -19.57 11.19
N LYS A 220 26.36 -18.50 10.96
CA LYS A 220 26.94 -17.71 12.05
C LYS A 220 25.89 -16.77 12.64
N SER A 221 25.73 -16.76 13.96
CA SER A 221 24.82 -15.82 14.63
C SER A 221 25.27 -14.37 14.44
N MET A 222 24.32 -13.53 14.00
CA MET A 222 24.48 -12.09 13.89
C MET A 222 23.78 -11.33 15.04
N ALA A 223 23.16 -12.05 15.98
CA ALA A 223 22.43 -11.43 17.09
C ALA A 223 23.37 -10.69 18.06
N PRO A 224 22.96 -9.54 18.62
CA PRO A 224 23.76 -8.80 19.60
C PRO A 224 24.23 -9.69 20.76
N GLY A 225 25.50 -9.60 21.12
CA GLY A 225 26.10 -10.42 22.19
C GLY A 225 26.49 -11.85 21.78
N SER A 226 26.29 -12.23 20.51
CA SER A 226 26.77 -13.52 19.99
C SER A 226 28.29 -13.52 19.76
N THR A 227 28.88 -14.70 19.87
CA THR A 227 30.31 -14.96 19.63
C THR A 227 30.52 -15.59 18.26
N SER A 228 31.78 -15.69 17.84
CA SER A 228 32.17 -16.33 16.59
C SER A 228 31.84 -17.84 16.51
N HIS A 229 31.49 -18.49 17.63
CA HIS A 229 31.17 -19.92 17.70
C HIS A 229 29.69 -20.19 17.95
N ASP A 230 28.86 -19.15 18.08
CA ASP A 230 27.42 -19.31 18.17
C ASP A 230 26.85 -19.54 16.76
N LEU A 231 26.52 -20.80 16.46
CA LEU A 231 25.92 -21.19 15.20
C LEU A 231 24.39 -21.26 15.33
N VAL A 232 23.69 -20.66 14.38
CA VAL A 232 22.22 -20.65 14.25
C VAL A 232 21.73 -21.72 13.27
N GLY A 233 20.42 -21.95 13.25
CA GLY A 233 19.81 -23.08 12.54
C GLY A 233 19.59 -24.25 13.48
N SER A 234 18.35 -24.70 13.60
CA SER A 234 17.95 -25.75 14.53
C SER A 234 16.76 -26.53 13.97
N ARG A 235 16.80 -27.84 14.14
CA ARG A 235 15.66 -28.75 13.86
C ARG A 235 14.65 -28.85 15.01
N TYR A 236 14.85 -28.08 16.08
CA TYR A 236 13.98 -28.00 17.27
C TYR A 236 13.14 -26.71 17.22
N SER A 237 12.14 -26.62 18.10
CA SER A 237 11.17 -25.53 18.13
C SER A 237 11.84 -24.16 18.21
N LYS A 238 11.27 -23.20 17.48
CA LYS A 238 11.75 -21.82 17.41
C LYS A 238 10.60 -20.83 17.27
N SER A 239 10.88 -19.58 17.66
CA SER A 239 9.89 -18.50 17.65
C SER A 239 9.40 -18.14 16.25
N ALA A 240 10.28 -18.22 15.23
CA ALA A 240 9.97 -17.91 13.83
C ALA A 240 10.13 -19.14 12.90
N PRO A 241 9.29 -19.31 11.86
CA PRO A 241 9.35 -20.44 10.92
C PRO A 241 10.64 -20.47 10.05
N ASP A 242 10.84 -21.55 9.29
CA ASP A 242 12.09 -21.88 8.59
C ASP A 242 12.59 -20.91 7.52
N ASN A 243 11.79 -19.94 7.05
CA ASN A 243 12.25 -18.97 6.04
C ASN A 243 13.17 -17.89 6.61
N TRP A 244 13.29 -17.75 7.94
CA TRP A 244 14.05 -16.65 8.55
C TRP A 244 15.47 -16.52 7.95
N LEU A 245 16.18 -17.63 7.74
CA LEU A 245 17.53 -17.57 7.16
C LEU A 245 17.56 -17.09 5.69
N CYS A 246 16.47 -17.25 4.94
CA CYS A 246 16.36 -16.66 3.60
C CYS A 246 16.14 -15.14 3.69
N GLU A 247 15.31 -14.72 4.64
CA GLU A 247 14.87 -13.32 4.82
C GLU A 247 15.99 -12.40 5.38
N ASP A 248 17.08 -12.98 5.90
CA ASP A 248 18.28 -12.22 6.31
C ASP A 248 19.03 -11.61 5.09
N CYS A 249 18.91 -12.22 3.91
CA CYS A 249 19.57 -11.78 2.67
C CYS A 249 18.58 -11.40 1.56
N HIS A 250 17.37 -11.97 1.56
CA HIS A 250 16.34 -11.73 0.57
C HIS A 250 15.19 -10.92 1.15
N SER A 251 14.61 -10.02 0.36
CA SER A 251 13.35 -9.37 0.74
C SER A 251 12.27 -10.43 1.02
N PRO A 252 11.36 -10.21 2.00
CA PRO A 252 10.18 -11.06 2.20
C PRO A 252 9.27 -11.16 0.96
N ALA A 253 9.42 -10.25 -0.01
CA ALA A 253 8.69 -10.24 -1.28
C ALA A 253 9.68 -10.14 -2.47
N PRO A 254 10.47 -11.18 -2.77
CA PRO A 254 11.62 -11.06 -3.68
C PRO A 254 11.27 -11.05 -5.18
N HIS A 255 10.01 -11.30 -5.56
CA HIS A 255 9.66 -11.63 -6.96
C HIS A 255 9.18 -10.45 -7.82
N TRP A 256 9.26 -9.19 -7.35
CA TRP A 256 8.67 -8.02 -8.03
C TRP A 256 9.14 -7.78 -9.48
N GLN A 257 10.30 -8.33 -9.85
CA GLN A 257 10.89 -8.15 -11.19
C GLN A 257 10.37 -9.15 -12.24
N THR A 258 9.40 -9.99 -11.90
CA THR A 258 8.79 -10.98 -12.82
C THR A 258 7.34 -10.61 -13.12
N SER A 259 6.82 -10.98 -14.30
CA SER A 259 5.44 -10.71 -14.71
C SER A 259 4.41 -11.29 -13.72
N ASP A 260 4.72 -12.43 -13.12
CA ASP A 260 3.88 -13.12 -12.13
C ASP A 260 4.29 -12.84 -10.68
N GLY A 261 5.21 -11.88 -10.49
CA GLY A 261 5.87 -11.60 -9.22
C GLY A 261 4.93 -11.32 -8.05
N ILE A 262 3.82 -10.63 -8.33
CA ILE A 262 2.78 -10.35 -7.34
C ILE A 262 2.16 -11.64 -6.78
N TYR A 263 1.95 -12.65 -7.63
CA TYR A 263 1.37 -13.93 -7.22
C TYR A 263 2.36 -14.72 -6.38
N TYR A 264 3.63 -14.82 -6.81
CA TYR A 264 4.67 -15.50 -6.03
C TYR A 264 4.89 -14.84 -4.66
N ASN A 265 4.89 -13.50 -4.61
CA ASN A 265 4.99 -12.77 -3.35
C ASN A 265 3.78 -13.02 -2.44
N ALA A 266 2.57 -13.21 -2.96
CA ALA A 266 1.41 -13.58 -2.14
C ALA A 266 1.55 -14.98 -1.50
N HIS A 267 2.28 -15.91 -2.15
CA HIS A 267 2.47 -17.27 -1.63
C HIS A 267 3.36 -17.31 -0.38
N VAL A 268 4.29 -16.37 -0.20
CA VAL A 268 5.26 -16.39 0.93
C VAL A 268 4.58 -16.35 2.31
N GLY A 269 3.34 -15.88 2.38
CA GLY A 269 2.53 -15.89 3.60
C GLY A 269 2.09 -17.29 4.04
N ARG A 270 2.06 -18.27 3.13
CA ARG A 270 1.57 -19.64 3.38
C ARG A 270 2.50 -20.74 2.90
N VAL A 271 3.46 -20.44 2.03
CA VAL A 271 4.39 -21.38 1.40
C VAL A 271 5.80 -20.95 1.73
N ALA A 272 6.61 -21.87 2.26
CA ALA A 272 8.01 -21.63 2.55
C ALA A 272 8.83 -21.41 1.26
N CYS A 273 9.89 -20.59 1.33
CA CYS A 273 10.77 -20.36 0.18
C CYS A 273 11.34 -21.69 -0.35
N GLN A 274 11.75 -22.55 0.57
CA GLN A 274 12.27 -23.89 0.32
C GLN A 274 11.30 -24.74 -0.50
N THR A 275 9.98 -24.62 -0.29
CA THR A 275 8.98 -25.41 -1.01
C THR A 275 9.07 -25.21 -2.51
N CYS A 276 9.26 -23.96 -2.96
CA CYS A 276 9.40 -23.64 -4.37
C CYS A 276 10.83 -23.81 -4.88
N HIS A 277 11.83 -23.52 -4.04
CA HIS A 277 13.23 -23.43 -4.46
C HIS A 277 14.08 -24.69 -4.20
N VAL A 278 13.56 -25.69 -3.48
CA VAL A 278 14.16 -27.03 -3.33
C VAL A 278 13.19 -28.03 -3.99
N PRO A 279 13.11 -28.06 -5.34
CA PRO A 279 12.13 -28.88 -6.05
C PRO A 279 12.40 -30.39 -5.91
N TYR A 280 13.65 -30.75 -5.63
CA TYR A 280 14.12 -32.11 -5.39
C TYR A 280 15.28 -32.08 -4.38
N PHE A 281 15.44 -33.15 -3.60
CA PHE A 281 16.64 -33.43 -2.79
C PHE A 281 17.35 -34.70 -3.29
N ALA A 282 18.55 -34.98 -2.77
CA ALA A 282 19.43 -36.05 -3.25
C ALA A 282 19.66 -35.98 -4.77
N ARG A 283 19.90 -34.77 -5.26
CA ARG A 283 20.07 -34.44 -6.68
C ARG A 283 21.52 -34.22 -7.11
N GLY A 284 22.48 -34.38 -6.21
CA GLY A 284 23.92 -34.30 -6.46
C GLY A 284 24.55 -35.57 -7.06
N GLY A 285 23.72 -36.54 -7.48
CA GLY A 285 24.19 -37.84 -7.99
C GLY A 285 24.41 -38.90 -6.92
N ILE A 286 24.15 -38.60 -5.64
CA ILE A 286 24.22 -39.54 -4.53
C ILE A 286 22.82 -39.84 -4.03
N ALA A 287 22.45 -41.12 -3.97
CA ALA A 287 21.15 -41.55 -3.45
C ALA A 287 21.10 -41.39 -1.93
N THR A 288 19.94 -40.98 -1.41
CA THR A 288 19.69 -40.91 0.04
C THR A 288 18.88 -42.12 0.50
N LYS A 289 19.16 -42.59 1.72
CA LYS A 289 18.38 -43.66 2.33
C LYS A 289 16.98 -43.16 2.69
N MET A 290 15.94 -43.93 2.34
CA MET A 290 14.53 -43.58 2.55
C MET A 290 13.85 -44.46 3.59
N SER A 291 14.32 -45.69 3.78
CA SER A 291 13.85 -46.54 4.88
C SER A 291 14.93 -47.44 5.48
N TRP A 292 14.67 -47.89 6.71
CA TRP A 292 15.52 -48.83 7.44
C TRP A 292 14.68 -49.83 8.25
N ASP A 293 14.72 -51.10 7.87
CA ASP A 293 14.04 -52.18 8.60
C ASP A 293 15.04 -53.01 9.42
N TRP A 294 15.11 -52.73 10.73
CA TRP A 294 15.94 -53.47 11.69
C TRP A 294 15.42 -54.87 12.01
N SER A 295 14.14 -55.17 11.74
CA SER A 295 13.54 -56.49 12.04
C SER A 295 14.14 -57.62 11.21
N THR A 296 14.71 -57.27 10.06
CA THR A 296 15.39 -58.19 9.15
C THR A 296 16.88 -58.37 9.46
N ALA A 297 17.42 -57.66 10.47
CA ALA A 297 18.82 -57.77 10.83
C ALA A 297 19.15 -59.15 11.44
N GLY A 298 20.39 -59.61 11.26
CA GLY A 298 20.88 -60.90 11.75
C GLY A 298 20.82 -62.06 10.75
N ILE A 299 20.20 -61.86 9.57
CA ILE A 299 20.23 -62.86 8.49
C ILE A 299 21.66 -62.96 7.95
N LYS A 300 22.21 -64.17 8.03
CA LYS A 300 23.54 -64.52 7.52
C LYS A 300 23.42 -65.30 6.21
N SER A 301 24.51 -65.35 5.47
CA SER A 301 24.61 -66.20 4.29
C SER A 301 24.57 -67.70 4.66
N THR A 302 24.41 -68.57 3.65
CA THR A 302 24.31 -70.03 3.83
C THR A 302 25.54 -70.67 4.48
N ASN A 303 26.71 -70.03 4.43
CA ASN A 303 27.93 -70.49 5.10
C ASN A 303 28.14 -69.86 6.50
N GLY A 304 27.17 -69.10 7.01
CA GLY A 304 27.24 -68.43 8.31
C GLY A 304 28.02 -67.10 8.32
N ALA A 305 28.53 -66.63 7.18
CA ALA A 305 29.19 -65.33 7.08
C ALA A 305 28.17 -64.18 7.02
N ASN A 306 28.60 -62.99 7.45
CA ASN A 306 27.82 -61.76 7.35
C ASN A 306 27.53 -61.43 5.87
N LEU A 307 26.29 -61.08 5.60
CA LEU A 307 25.75 -60.70 4.31
C LEU A 307 25.81 -59.17 4.14
N LEU A 308 26.25 -58.74 2.95
CA LEU A 308 26.18 -57.36 2.51
C LEU A 308 25.67 -57.38 1.06
N ILE A 309 24.41 -56.97 0.86
CA ILE A 309 23.80 -56.92 -0.48
C ILE A 309 23.74 -55.48 -0.95
N LYS A 310 24.15 -55.27 -2.20
CA LYS A 310 24.04 -53.97 -2.88
C LYS A 310 23.09 -54.06 -4.07
N ASP A 311 22.44 -52.95 -4.39
CA ASP A 311 21.72 -52.79 -5.65
C ASP A 311 22.69 -52.55 -6.83
N ALA A 312 22.14 -52.41 -8.03
CA ALA A 312 22.92 -52.16 -9.25
C ALA A 312 23.69 -50.83 -9.24
N ALA A 313 23.26 -49.86 -8.43
CA ALA A 313 23.92 -48.57 -8.25
C ALA A 313 25.00 -48.61 -7.14
N GLY A 314 25.18 -49.75 -6.49
CA GLY A 314 26.17 -49.94 -5.42
C GLY A 314 25.69 -49.54 -4.03
N ASN A 315 24.42 -49.14 -3.86
CA ASN A 315 23.86 -48.81 -2.55
C ASN A 315 23.62 -50.10 -1.76
N VAL A 316 23.98 -50.10 -0.48
CA VAL A 316 23.72 -51.26 0.38
C VAL A 316 22.22 -51.33 0.66
N ILE A 317 21.56 -52.40 0.21
CA ILE A 317 20.13 -52.68 0.44
C ILE A 317 19.90 -53.69 1.55
N TYR A 318 20.94 -54.43 1.95
CA TYR A 318 20.93 -55.28 3.15
C TYR A 318 22.31 -55.36 3.80
N ASP A 319 22.38 -55.32 5.12
CA ASP A 319 23.57 -55.55 5.94
C ASP A 319 23.17 -56.42 7.16
N THR A 320 23.82 -57.57 7.38
CA THR A 320 23.48 -58.45 8.54
C THR A 320 23.47 -57.69 9.87
N MET A 321 24.31 -56.68 10.04
CA MET A 321 24.36 -55.89 11.27
C MET A 321 23.18 -54.94 11.44
N LYS A 322 22.44 -54.64 10.38
CA LYS A 322 21.53 -53.48 10.33
C LYS A 322 20.16 -53.78 9.72
N GLY A 323 20.02 -54.83 8.93
CA GLY A 323 18.79 -55.17 8.23
C GLY A 323 18.69 -54.55 6.84
N THR A 324 17.47 -54.21 6.42
CA THR A 324 17.13 -53.87 5.03
C THR A 324 17.00 -52.36 4.85
N PHE A 325 17.37 -51.86 3.67
CA PHE A 325 17.32 -50.44 3.32
C PHE A 325 16.66 -50.19 1.97
N THR A 326 16.07 -49.00 1.82
CA THR A 326 15.71 -48.45 0.51
C THR A 326 16.42 -47.12 0.27
N TRP A 327 16.67 -46.80 -0.99
CA TRP A 327 17.39 -45.61 -1.43
C TRP A 327 16.66 -44.92 -2.58
N ALA A 328 16.81 -43.60 -2.69
CA ALA A 328 16.24 -42.83 -3.79
C ALA A 328 17.13 -41.62 -4.14
N SER A 329 17.08 -41.18 -5.39
CA SER A 329 17.74 -39.98 -5.91
C SER A 329 16.70 -39.07 -6.56
N ASN A 330 17.01 -37.77 -6.66
CA ASN A 330 16.09 -36.75 -7.22
C ASN A 330 14.70 -36.84 -6.59
N VAL A 331 14.65 -36.90 -5.26
CA VAL A 331 13.44 -37.18 -4.52
C VAL A 331 12.59 -35.93 -4.44
N VAL A 332 11.32 -36.05 -4.82
CA VAL A 332 10.31 -35.00 -4.59
C VAL A 332 10.05 -34.91 -3.08
N PRO A 333 10.20 -33.74 -2.44
CA PRO A 333 9.82 -33.59 -1.04
C PRO A 333 8.35 -33.88 -0.81
N GLU A 334 8.04 -34.40 0.37
CA GLU A 334 6.69 -34.30 0.90
C GLU A 334 6.46 -32.88 1.42
N TYR A 335 5.22 -32.39 1.34
CA TYR A 335 4.88 -31.04 1.75
C TYR A 335 3.92 -31.07 2.93
N VAL A 336 4.31 -30.46 4.04
CA VAL A 336 3.55 -30.47 5.30
C VAL A 336 3.41 -29.07 5.86
N TRP A 337 2.37 -28.84 6.66
CA TRP A 337 2.27 -27.61 7.44
C TRP A 337 3.28 -27.63 8.59
N PHE A 338 4.02 -26.53 8.75
CA PHE A 338 4.95 -26.36 9.85
C PHE A 338 4.89 -24.92 10.39
N ASP A 339 4.71 -24.79 11.71
CA ASP A 339 4.62 -23.50 12.41
C ASP A 339 5.92 -23.09 13.11
N GLY A 340 6.97 -23.91 12.98
CA GLY A 340 8.25 -23.74 13.67
C GLY A 340 8.36 -24.52 14.98
N ASN A 341 7.29 -25.19 15.44
CA ASN A 341 7.29 -26.02 16.65
C ASN A 341 7.33 -27.50 16.30
N VAL A 342 8.16 -28.25 17.02
CA VAL A 342 8.26 -29.70 16.90
C VAL A 342 8.17 -30.35 18.27
N VAL A 343 7.40 -31.42 18.34
CA VAL A 343 7.24 -32.25 19.54
C VAL A 343 7.86 -33.61 19.23
N TYR A 344 8.75 -34.07 20.11
CA TYR A 344 9.36 -35.40 19.96
C TYR A 344 8.68 -36.40 20.88
N ASN A 345 8.55 -37.64 20.43
CA ASN A 345 8.26 -38.76 21.32
C ASN A 345 9.52 -39.10 22.13
N GLU A 346 9.38 -39.16 23.45
CA GLU A 346 10.46 -39.47 24.39
C GLU A 346 10.48 -40.97 24.75
N LEU A 347 11.56 -41.45 25.35
CA LEU A 347 11.71 -42.87 25.75
C LEU A 347 10.58 -43.40 26.65
N ASN A 348 9.98 -42.52 27.45
CA ASN A 348 8.89 -42.87 28.35
C ASN A 348 7.51 -42.86 27.68
N THR A 349 7.42 -42.43 26.42
CA THR A 349 6.16 -42.30 25.67
C THR A 349 5.68 -43.69 25.25
N THR A 350 4.43 -44.01 25.60
CA THR A 350 3.76 -45.22 25.11
C THR A 350 3.39 -45.04 23.65
N ILE A 351 3.77 -46.00 22.81
CA ILE A 351 3.48 -46.02 21.38
C ILE A 351 2.31 -46.96 21.06
N ASP A 352 1.72 -46.82 19.87
CA ASP A 352 0.82 -47.81 19.29
C ASP A 352 1.61 -48.72 18.33
N PRO A 353 1.88 -49.99 18.69
CA PRO A 353 2.61 -50.91 17.82
C PRO A 353 1.86 -51.30 16.54
N GLY A 354 0.53 -51.17 16.52
CA GLY A 354 -0.30 -51.45 15.36
C GLY A 354 -0.29 -50.34 14.31
N GLY A 355 0.05 -49.11 14.71
CA GLY A 355 0.06 -47.91 13.89
C GLY A 355 1.43 -47.50 13.35
N MET A 356 1.54 -46.25 12.89
CA MET A 356 2.80 -45.59 12.57
C MET A 356 3.13 -44.62 13.70
N THR A 357 4.32 -44.74 14.29
CA THR A 357 4.78 -43.84 15.35
C THR A 357 5.66 -42.72 14.77
N THR A 358 5.15 -41.50 14.71
CA THR A 358 5.92 -40.31 14.32
C THR A 358 6.85 -39.89 15.45
N ILE A 359 8.16 -40.04 15.28
CA ILE A 359 9.15 -39.70 16.32
C ILE A 359 9.25 -38.18 16.52
N ASN A 360 9.21 -37.40 15.44
CA ASN A 360 9.23 -35.94 15.49
C ASN A 360 8.01 -35.35 14.78
N GLN A 361 7.03 -34.93 15.57
CA GLN A 361 5.79 -34.35 15.10
C GLN A 361 6.01 -32.86 14.79
N LEU A 362 6.11 -32.53 13.51
CA LEU A 362 6.08 -31.15 13.04
C LEU A 362 4.66 -30.59 13.29
N GLN A 363 4.56 -29.53 14.09
CA GLN A 363 3.28 -28.90 14.42
C GLN A 363 2.90 -27.86 13.38
N GLY A 364 1.62 -27.54 13.30
CA GLY A 364 1.08 -26.55 12.38
C GLY A 364 -0.07 -27.09 11.55
N LYS A 365 -1.05 -26.24 11.26
CA LYS A 365 -2.18 -26.57 10.38
C LYS A 365 -2.62 -25.36 9.55
N LYS A 366 -3.38 -25.62 8.49
CA LYS A 366 -3.96 -24.60 7.58
C LYS A 366 -4.61 -23.41 8.30
N SER A 367 -5.26 -23.63 9.45
CA SER A 367 -5.99 -22.57 10.18
C SER A 367 -5.08 -21.62 10.97
N GLU A 368 -3.80 -21.93 11.13
CA GLU A 368 -2.88 -21.16 11.97
C GLU A 368 -2.06 -20.19 11.12
N GLY A 369 -2.19 -18.88 11.38
CA GLY A 369 -1.59 -17.84 10.54
C GLY A 369 -0.06 -17.84 10.48
N ARG A 370 0.62 -18.50 11.42
CA ARG A 370 2.08 -18.66 11.43
C ARG A 370 2.59 -19.90 10.68
N ALA A 371 1.71 -20.86 10.39
CA ALA A 371 2.10 -22.11 9.72
C ALA A 371 2.33 -21.88 8.23
N ARG A 372 3.37 -22.50 7.68
CA ARG A 372 3.69 -22.50 6.25
C ARG A 372 3.85 -23.92 5.75
N ILE A 373 3.60 -24.14 4.46
CA ILE A 373 3.88 -25.41 3.78
C ILE A 373 5.39 -25.48 3.53
N VAL A 374 6.05 -26.49 4.10
CA VAL A 374 7.51 -26.73 3.99
C VAL A 374 7.82 -28.06 3.30
N PRO A 375 8.97 -28.18 2.59
CA PRO A 375 9.40 -29.44 2.01
C PRO A 375 10.14 -30.30 3.04
N VAL A 376 9.78 -31.57 3.15
CA VAL A 376 10.40 -32.54 4.06
C VAL A 376 10.83 -33.82 3.36
N LYS A 377 11.92 -34.41 3.83
CA LYS A 377 12.24 -35.82 3.63
C LYS A 377 11.46 -36.62 4.67
N HIS A 378 10.57 -37.49 4.21
CA HIS A 378 9.90 -38.51 5.03
C HIS A 378 10.74 -39.77 5.06
N PHE A 379 11.21 -40.16 6.25
CA PHE A 379 12.01 -41.37 6.45
C PHE A 379 11.25 -42.35 7.34
N THR A 380 11.13 -43.59 6.90
CA THR A 380 10.40 -44.64 7.62
C THR A 380 11.32 -45.74 8.13
N ALA A 381 10.96 -46.39 9.22
CA ALA A 381 11.72 -47.51 9.74
C ALA A 381 10.84 -48.53 10.47
N VAL A 382 11.39 -49.73 10.63
CA VAL A 382 10.91 -50.72 11.59
C VAL A 382 12.01 -50.85 12.63
N GLN A 383 11.73 -50.53 13.90
CA GLN A 383 12.71 -50.50 14.98
C GLN A 383 12.21 -51.24 16.23
N PRO A 384 13.12 -51.72 17.11
CA PRO A 384 12.71 -52.47 18.28
C PRO A 384 12.02 -51.58 19.31
N TYR A 385 11.10 -52.19 20.05
CA TYR A 385 10.43 -51.62 21.21
C TYR A 385 10.24 -52.71 22.29
N ASP A 386 9.93 -52.31 23.52
CA ASP A 386 9.59 -53.24 24.61
C ASP A 386 8.11 -53.65 24.48
N ALA A 387 7.89 -54.92 24.13
CA ALA A 387 6.55 -55.45 23.82
C ALA A 387 5.59 -55.43 25.02
N ALA A 388 6.10 -55.48 26.26
CA ALA A 388 5.26 -55.48 27.45
C ALA A 388 4.81 -54.06 27.84
N SER A 389 5.66 -53.06 27.63
CA SER A 389 5.37 -51.67 28.02
C SER A 389 4.93 -50.77 26.86
N ASN A 390 5.04 -51.24 25.62
CA ASN A 390 4.81 -50.47 24.39
C ASN A 390 5.63 -49.18 24.37
N LYS A 391 6.93 -49.26 24.72
CA LYS A 391 7.86 -48.13 24.70
C LYS A 391 9.05 -48.40 23.80
N LEU A 392 9.53 -47.37 23.10
CA LEU A 392 10.77 -47.46 22.32
C LEU A 392 11.96 -47.75 23.24
N VAL A 393 12.95 -48.48 22.73
CA VAL A 393 14.11 -48.95 23.53
C VAL A 393 15.44 -48.47 22.96
N ILE A 394 16.47 -48.49 23.80
CA ILE A 394 17.86 -48.21 23.44
C ILE A 394 18.60 -49.55 23.32
N PRO A 395 19.00 -49.98 22.11
CA PRO A 395 19.87 -51.12 21.95
C PRO A 395 21.35 -50.72 22.03
N HIS A 396 22.14 -51.58 22.68
CA HIS A 396 23.60 -51.61 22.57
C HIS A 396 24.00 -52.24 21.24
N LEU A 397 24.39 -51.43 20.28
CA LEU A 397 24.70 -51.86 18.91
C LEU A 397 26.21 -52.10 18.72
N PHE A 398 27.05 -51.23 19.27
CA PHE A 398 28.48 -51.19 18.98
C PHE A 398 29.32 -51.89 20.06
N PRO A 399 30.15 -52.89 19.71
CA PRO A 399 30.99 -53.58 20.69
C PRO A 399 32.09 -52.66 21.24
N LEU A 400 32.14 -52.50 22.57
CA LEU A 400 33.14 -51.64 23.23
C LEU A 400 34.52 -52.28 23.31
N ASN A 401 34.60 -53.61 23.18
CA ASN A 401 35.83 -54.39 23.12
C ASN A 401 35.60 -55.68 22.31
N PRO A 402 36.66 -56.42 21.93
CA PRO A 402 36.53 -57.62 21.08
C PRO A 402 35.62 -58.73 21.63
N ASN A 403 35.42 -58.77 22.95
CA ASN A 403 34.66 -59.80 23.65
C ASN A 403 33.22 -59.36 24.00
N ASP A 404 32.83 -58.14 23.64
CA ASP A 404 31.50 -57.59 23.90
C ASP A 404 30.45 -58.22 22.97
N THR A 405 29.93 -59.36 23.39
CA THR A 405 28.86 -60.09 22.69
C THR A 405 27.46 -59.58 23.04
N ASN A 406 27.33 -58.67 23.99
CA ASN A 406 26.06 -58.00 24.27
C ASN A 406 25.74 -56.94 23.21
N ALA A 407 26.75 -56.41 22.51
CA ALA A 407 26.55 -55.54 21.36
C ALA A 407 25.93 -56.28 20.17
N TYR A 408 24.87 -55.72 19.59
CA TYR A 408 24.14 -56.37 18.50
C TYR A 408 25.01 -56.67 17.27
N TRP A 409 25.90 -55.75 16.86
CA TRP A 409 26.77 -55.95 15.69
C TRP A 409 27.82 -57.05 15.86
N LYS A 410 27.93 -57.63 17.06
CA LYS A 410 28.83 -58.74 17.37
C LYS A 410 28.06 -60.01 17.71
N GLY A 411 27.12 -59.92 18.66
CA GLY A 411 26.37 -61.07 19.17
C GLY A 411 25.11 -61.42 18.40
N TYR A 412 24.55 -60.48 17.62
CA TYR A 412 23.31 -60.65 16.85
C TYR A 412 22.09 -61.11 17.69
N ASN A 413 22.05 -60.74 18.98
CA ASN A 413 20.96 -61.04 19.90
C ASN A 413 20.29 -59.74 20.36
N TRP A 414 19.05 -59.51 19.93
CA TRP A 414 18.30 -58.29 20.23
C TRP A 414 17.96 -58.15 21.72
N THR A 415 17.57 -59.23 22.39
CA THR A 415 17.22 -59.21 23.81
C THR A 415 18.42 -58.77 24.66
N ASN A 416 19.62 -59.31 24.40
CA ASN A 416 20.83 -58.92 25.11
C ASN A 416 21.24 -57.48 24.81
N ALA A 417 21.18 -57.08 23.54
CA ALA A 417 21.52 -55.72 23.11
C ALA A 417 20.61 -54.67 23.76
N ILE A 418 19.30 -54.92 23.80
CA ILE A 418 18.32 -54.02 24.41
C ILE A 418 18.50 -53.99 25.92
N ALA A 419 18.69 -55.14 26.57
CA ALA A 419 18.95 -55.19 28.02
C ALA A 419 20.19 -54.37 28.41
N ALA A 420 21.28 -54.52 27.66
CA ALA A 420 22.52 -53.78 27.89
C ALA A 420 22.35 -52.27 27.66
N GLY A 421 21.71 -51.87 26.55
CA GLY A 421 21.53 -50.45 26.21
C GLY A 421 20.58 -49.73 27.16
N MET A 422 19.47 -50.37 27.55
CA MET A 422 18.53 -49.84 28.54
C MET A 422 19.19 -49.72 29.92
N SER A 423 19.96 -50.73 30.34
CA SER A 423 20.71 -50.69 31.60
C SER A 423 21.74 -49.54 31.62
N ALA A 424 22.46 -49.33 30.52
CA ALA A 424 23.39 -48.21 30.39
C ALA A 424 22.71 -46.83 30.47
N ALA A 425 21.43 -46.75 30.09
CA ALA A 425 20.60 -45.56 30.24
C ALA A 425 19.91 -45.45 31.61
N GLY A 426 20.07 -46.42 32.51
CA GLY A 426 19.38 -46.49 33.80
C GLY A 426 17.89 -46.83 33.69
N LEU A 427 17.47 -47.47 32.59
CA LEU A 427 16.09 -47.84 32.30
C LEU A 427 15.87 -49.36 32.37
N THR A 428 14.63 -49.78 32.60
CA THR A 428 14.24 -51.19 32.64
C THR A 428 13.79 -51.70 31.27
N PHE A 429 13.96 -53.00 31.05
CA PHE A 429 13.48 -53.72 29.88
C PHE A 429 12.77 -55.00 30.34
N SER A 430 11.59 -55.28 29.79
CA SER A 430 10.80 -56.46 30.17
C SER A 430 11.40 -57.81 29.76
N GLY A 431 12.36 -57.80 28.84
CA GLY A 431 12.87 -59.00 28.16
C GLY A 431 12.15 -59.34 26.87
N GLN A 432 11.03 -58.66 26.56
CA GLN A 432 10.21 -58.94 25.37
C GLN A 432 10.46 -57.90 24.27
N VAL A 433 10.98 -58.35 23.12
CA VAL A 433 11.25 -57.49 21.96
C VAL A 433 10.03 -57.51 21.03
N GLY A 434 9.55 -56.33 20.66
CA GLY A 434 8.60 -56.14 19.57
C GLY A 434 9.17 -55.25 18.47
N TRP A 435 8.46 -55.15 17.34
CA TRP A 435 8.84 -54.32 16.18
C TRP A 435 7.75 -53.28 15.89
N ALA A 436 8.13 -52.00 15.86
CA ALA A 436 7.22 -50.90 15.61
C ALA A 436 7.59 -50.16 14.33
N ARG A 437 6.58 -49.77 13.54
CA ARG A 437 6.76 -48.85 12.42
C ARG A 437 6.89 -47.43 12.94
N THR A 438 7.93 -46.73 12.49
CA THR A 438 8.23 -45.36 12.90
C THR A 438 8.53 -44.48 11.70
N GLU A 439 8.31 -43.19 11.85
CA GLU A 439 8.65 -42.20 10.84
C GLU A 439 9.32 -40.96 11.45
N MET A 440 10.13 -40.30 10.63
CA MET A 440 10.75 -39.02 10.95
C MET A 440 10.73 -38.10 9.74
N TYR A 441 10.50 -36.81 10.00
CA TYR A 441 10.51 -35.76 8.99
C TYR A 441 11.76 -34.89 9.14
N TRP A 442 12.46 -34.63 8.03
CA TRP A 442 13.59 -33.70 7.99
C TRP A 442 13.27 -32.57 7.01
N VAL A 443 13.23 -31.33 7.48
CA VAL A 443 13.02 -30.17 6.60
C VAL A 443 14.21 -30.02 5.65
N GLN A 444 13.93 -29.88 4.35
CA GLN A 444 14.95 -29.67 3.32
C GLN A 444 15.21 -28.17 3.18
N ASN A 445 16.46 -27.74 3.39
CA ASN A 445 16.85 -26.33 3.43
C ASN A 445 17.99 -25.99 2.44
N HIS A 446 18.76 -26.99 2.01
CA HIS A 446 19.87 -26.83 1.07
C HIS A 446 19.52 -27.40 -0.30
N MET A 447 20.49 -27.44 -1.20
CA MET A 447 20.31 -27.78 -2.61
C MET A 447 19.33 -26.83 -3.31
N VAL A 448 19.37 -25.55 -2.93
CA VAL A 448 18.51 -24.51 -3.53
C VAL A 448 18.82 -24.43 -5.03
N ALA A 449 17.82 -24.70 -5.85
CA ALA A 449 17.97 -24.77 -7.30
C ALA A 449 18.04 -23.37 -7.94
N PRO A 450 18.64 -23.26 -9.14
CA PRO A 450 18.51 -22.08 -9.96
C PRO A 450 17.04 -21.62 -10.09
N LYS A 451 16.80 -20.31 -10.11
CA LYS A 451 15.45 -19.73 -10.18
C LYS A 451 14.64 -20.26 -11.37
N GLU A 452 15.31 -20.63 -12.46
CA GLU A 452 14.74 -21.21 -13.67
C GLU A 452 14.12 -22.59 -13.45
N GLN A 453 14.48 -23.26 -12.34
CA GLN A 453 14.00 -24.58 -11.94
C GLN A 453 13.09 -24.53 -10.70
N ALA A 454 12.82 -23.33 -10.19
CA ALA A 454 11.87 -23.17 -9.10
C ALA A 454 10.47 -23.63 -9.56
N LEU A 455 9.68 -24.13 -8.62
CA LEU A 455 8.31 -24.54 -8.91
C LEU A 455 7.48 -23.36 -9.43
N THR A 456 6.82 -23.58 -10.56
CA THR A 456 5.90 -22.66 -11.21
C THR A 456 4.44 -22.98 -10.82
N CYS A 457 3.51 -22.13 -11.26
CA CYS A 457 2.09 -22.26 -10.93
C CYS A 457 1.54 -23.66 -11.25
N ILE A 458 1.84 -24.18 -12.45
CA ILE A 458 1.33 -25.47 -12.93
C ILE A 458 1.94 -26.67 -12.21
N ASN A 459 3.08 -26.50 -11.54
CA ASN A 459 3.63 -27.59 -10.73
C ASN A 459 2.73 -27.89 -9.53
N CYS A 460 2.01 -26.90 -8.99
CA CYS A 460 1.15 -27.07 -7.81
C CYS A 460 -0.35 -27.04 -8.16
N HIS A 461 -0.77 -26.13 -9.03
CA HIS A 461 -2.17 -25.86 -9.36
C HIS A 461 -2.65 -26.68 -10.55
N THR A 462 -2.55 -28.00 -10.43
CA THR A 462 -3.07 -28.96 -11.41
C THR A 462 -3.60 -30.18 -10.69
N ASN A 463 -4.45 -30.96 -11.35
CA ASN A 463 -4.83 -32.28 -10.85
C ASN A 463 -3.57 -33.14 -10.75
N ASN A 464 -3.30 -33.66 -9.55
CA ASN A 464 -2.04 -34.36 -9.19
C ASN A 464 -0.77 -33.48 -9.22
N GLY A 465 -0.90 -32.19 -8.89
CA GLY A 465 0.24 -31.31 -8.65
C GLY A 465 1.07 -31.71 -7.42
N ARG A 466 2.17 -30.99 -7.20
CA ARG A 466 3.09 -31.14 -6.06
C ARG A 466 2.39 -31.08 -4.71
N LEU A 467 1.38 -30.22 -4.59
CA LEU A 467 0.61 -30.04 -3.36
C LEU A 467 -0.67 -30.89 -3.42
N ASN A 468 -0.76 -31.88 -2.53
CA ASN A 468 -2.02 -32.55 -2.27
C ASN A 468 -2.88 -31.65 -1.36
N PHE A 469 -3.63 -30.72 -1.95
CA PHE A 469 -4.45 -29.77 -1.19
C PHE A 469 -5.48 -30.46 -0.28
N ALA A 470 -6.03 -31.61 -0.68
CA ALA A 470 -6.95 -32.35 0.17
C ALA A 470 -6.25 -32.89 1.44
N ALA A 471 -5.07 -33.51 1.29
CA ALA A 471 -4.27 -33.98 2.42
C ALA A 471 -3.76 -32.82 3.31
N LEU A 472 -3.53 -31.64 2.73
CA LEU A 472 -3.21 -30.40 3.46
C LEU A 472 -4.43 -29.77 4.16
N GLY A 473 -5.59 -30.42 4.10
CA GLY A 473 -6.80 -30.04 4.80
C GLY A 473 -7.62 -28.94 4.13
N TYR A 474 -7.53 -28.76 2.80
CA TYR A 474 -8.40 -27.83 2.06
C TYR A 474 -9.76 -28.47 1.75
N GLU A 475 -10.84 -27.67 1.82
CA GLU A 475 -12.20 -28.14 1.54
C GLU A 475 -12.36 -28.55 0.07
N PRO A 476 -13.21 -29.54 -0.28
CA PRO A 476 -13.34 -30.07 -1.64
C PRO A 476 -13.56 -29.00 -2.72
N GLU A 477 -14.45 -28.03 -2.47
CA GLU A 477 -14.68 -26.93 -3.39
C GLU A 477 -13.43 -26.04 -3.58
N ARG A 478 -12.67 -25.84 -2.50
CA ARG A 478 -11.44 -25.05 -2.55
C ARG A 478 -10.32 -25.83 -3.23
N VAL A 479 -10.26 -27.15 -3.07
CA VAL A 479 -9.35 -28.02 -3.82
C VAL A 479 -9.64 -27.88 -5.32
N ALA A 480 -10.90 -28.01 -5.75
CA ALA A 480 -11.28 -27.83 -7.15
C ALA A 480 -10.86 -26.46 -7.71
N ARG A 481 -10.98 -25.40 -6.90
CA ARG A 481 -10.52 -24.05 -7.27
C ARG A 481 -8.99 -23.94 -7.34
N LEU A 482 -8.27 -24.56 -6.40
CA LEU A 482 -6.82 -24.50 -6.33
C LEU A 482 -6.14 -25.36 -7.40
N THR A 483 -6.84 -26.32 -8.00
CA THR A 483 -6.30 -27.14 -9.10
C THR A 483 -6.68 -26.63 -10.50
N ASP A 484 -7.36 -25.48 -10.61
CA ASP A 484 -7.71 -24.83 -11.89
C ASP A 484 -7.15 -23.41 -12.01
N LEU A 485 -6.13 -23.23 -12.86
CA LEU A 485 -5.45 -21.96 -13.12
C LEU A 485 -6.27 -20.95 -13.95
N LYS A 486 -7.41 -21.33 -14.54
CA LYS A 486 -8.22 -20.43 -15.39
C LYS A 486 -8.84 -19.23 -14.64
N MET A 487 -8.72 -19.18 -13.31
CA MET A 487 -9.25 -18.11 -12.47
C MET A 487 -8.28 -16.97 -12.13
N ILE A 488 -7.06 -16.94 -12.67
CA ILE A 488 -6.01 -15.99 -12.22
C ILE A 488 -6.03 -14.62 -12.95
N TYR A 489 -6.70 -14.48 -14.09
CA TYR A 489 -6.88 -13.18 -14.76
C TYR A 489 -8.18 -12.49 -14.31
N GLY A 490 -8.07 -11.43 -13.50
CA GLY A 490 -9.18 -10.54 -13.08
C GLY A 490 -9.70 -10.72 -11.63
N SER A 491 -8.83 -11.16 -10.72
CA SER A 491 -9.19 -11.94 -9.54
C SER A 491 -9.95 -11.25 -8.39
N SER A 492 -10.95 -11.96 -7.88
CA SER A 492 -11.64 -11.74 -6.59
C SER A 492 -10.67 -11.74 -5.40
N HIS A 493 -10.95 -10.88 -4.41
CA HIS A 493 -10.23 -10.84 -3.13
C HIS A 493 -10.79 -11.79 -2.06
N VAL A 494 -11.80 -12.60 -2.38
CA VAL A 494 -12.43 -13.57 -1.48
C VAL A 494 -11.40 -14.57 -0.94
N GLY A 495 -11.32 -14.68 0.39
CA GLY A 495 -10.44 -15.60 1.09
C GLY A 495 -8.94 -15.24 1.03
N ARG A 496 -8.60 -14.01 0.59
CA ARG A 496 -7.22 -13.49 0.57
C ARG A 496 -6.81 -12.84 1.87
N PHE A 497 -7.77 -12.34 2.64
CA PHE A 497 -7.52 -11.77 3.95
C PHE A 497 -7.72 -12.83 5.03
N GLY A 498 -6.98 -12.73 6.14
CA GLY A 498 -7.25 -13.54 7.33
C GLY A 498 -8.61 -13.16 7.96
N THR A 499 -8.95 -13.70 9.12
CA THR A 499 -10.18 -13.29 9.83
C THR A 499 -10.14 -11.84 10.34
N ASN A 500 -8.97 -11.19 10.32
CA ASN A 500 -8.73 -9.89 10.92
C ASN A 500 -8.13 -8.91 9.88
N PHE A 501 -8.97 -8.33 9.02
CA PHE A 501 -8.57 -7.25 8.13
C PHE A 501 -8.52 -5.93 8.93
N ASN A 502 -7.36 -5.28 8.90
CA ASN A 502 -7.06 -4.08 9.68
C ASN A 502 -7.08 -2.80 8.85
N GLY A 503 -7.36 -2.83 7.54
CA GLY A 503 -7.40 -1.66 6.67
C GLY A 503 -6.22 -1.55 5.70
N ALA A 504 -5.77 -0.32 5.40
CA ALA A 504 -4.74 -0.06 4.40
C ALA A 504 -3.44 -0.85 4.61
N SER A 505 -3.01 -1.03 5.86
CA SER A 505 -1.79 -1.79 6.17
C SER A 505 -1.82 -3.25 5.66
N ASP A 506 -2.99 -3.86 5.54
CA ASP A 506 -3.15 -5.19 4.93
C ASP A 506 -3.16 -5.13 3.41
N CYS A 507 -3.79 -4.12 2.82
CA CYS A 507 -3.74 -3.88 1.37
C CYS A 507 -2.29 -3.66 0.90
N LEU A 508 -1.53 -2.84 1.63
CA LEU A 508 -0.17 -2.44 1.27
C LEU A 508 0.85 -3.59 1.31
N LYS A 509 0.54 -4.71 1.97
CA LYS A 509 1.35 -5.93 1.88
C LYS A 509 1.41 -6.48 0.46
N CYS A 510 0.32 -6.34 -0.31
CA CYS A 510 0.23 -6.78 -1.71
C CYS A 510 0.33 -5.61 -2.71
N HIS A 511 0.06 -4.39 -2.24
CA HIS A 511 0.04 -3.17 -3.06
C HIS A 511 1.04 -2.13 -2.54
N PRO A 512 2.34 -2.45 -2.42
CA PRO A 512 3.32 -1.51 -1.89
C PRO A 512 3.43 -0.25 -2.76
N GLY A 513 3.62 0.90 -2.12
CA GLY A 513 3.76 2.20 -2.77
C GLY A 513 2.44 2.85 -3.20
N ARG A 514 1.30 2.14 -3.14
CA ARG A 514 -0.02 2.75 -3.42
C ARG A 514 -0.42 3.78 -2.37
N ASP A 515 0.05 3.63 -1.12
CA ASP A 515 -0.08 4.65 -0.07
C ASP A 515 0.54 5.98 -0.50
N ALA A 516 1.76 5.94 -1.02
CA ALA A 516 2.46 7.14 -1.48
C ALA A 516 1.76 7.79 -2.67
N GLU A 517 1.25 6.98 -3.62
CA GLU A 517 0.47 7.50 -4.75
C GLU A 517 -0.81 8.20 -4.30
N VAL A 518 -1.58 7.58 -3.40
CA VAL A 518 -2.82 8.17 -2.87
C VAL A 518 -2.52 9.41 -2.04
N MET A 519 -1.49 9.38 -1.20
CA MET A 519 -1.10 10.51 -0.36
C MET A 519 -0.54 11.70 -1.14
N ASP A 520 0.05 11.46 -2.31
CA ASP A 520 0.48 12.51 -3.25
C ASP A 520 -0.67 12.99 -4.17
N SER A 521 -1.88 12.44 -3.98
CA SER A 521 -3.04 12.80 -4.77
C SER A 521 -3.82 13.97 -4.17
N VAL A 522 -4.64 14.64 -4.98
CA VAL A 522 -5.59 15.65 -4.52
C VAL A 522 -6.66 15.07 -3.61
N HIS A 523 -6.97 13.78 -3.71
CA HIS A 523 -8.00 13.14 -2.87
C HIS A 523 -7.56 13.02 -1.41
N TYR A 524 -6.25 12.93 -1.16
CA TYR A 524 -5.66 13.00 0.17
C TYR A 524 -5.22 14.43 0.52
N THR A 525 -4.40 15.09 -0.31
CA THR A 525 -3.88 16.43 0.04
C THR A 525 -4.93 17.53 0.03
N TRP A 526 -6.03 17.34 -0.72
CA TRP A 526 -7.06 18.34 -1.00
C TRP A 526 -6.55 19.67 -1.57
N ARG A 527 -5.33 19.68 -2.13
CA ARG A 527 -4.71 20.87 -2.70
C ARG A 527 -3.73 20.53 -3.80
N THR A 528 -3.57 21.43 -4.74
CA THR A 528 -2.51 21.37 -5.76
C THR A 528 -2.09 22.78 -6.11
N PRO A 529 -0.87 23.00 -6.63
CA PRO A 529 -0.58 24.23 -7.35
C PRO A 529 -1.59 24.40 -8.48
N ASN A 530 -2.13 25.60 -8.68
CA ASN A 530 -3.04 25.86 -9.79
C ASN A 530 -2.77 27.25 -10.40
N PRO A 531 -2.26 27.32 -11.65
CA PRO A 531 -1.99 28.60 -12.31
C PRO A 531 -3.25 29.36 -12.74
N LYS A 532 -4.44 28.74 -12.67
CA LYS A 532 -5.74 29.32 -13.02
C LYS A 532 -6.51 29.87 -11.81
N LEU A 533 -5.90 29.87 -10.63
CA LEU A 533 -6.49 30.37 -9.40
C LEU A 533 -5.73 31.59 -8.87
N ALA A 534 -6.41 32.74 -8.79
CA ALA A 534 -5.90 33.91 -8.07
C ALA A 534 -6.12 33.70 -6.56
N TYR A 535 -5.08 33.20 -5.89
CA TYR A 535 -5.05 33.00 -4.44
C TYR A 535 -3.86 33.79 -3.85
N PRO A 536 -4.03 34.50 -2.71
CA PRO A 536 -2.98 35.29 -2.07
C PRO A 536 -1.65 34.55 -1.96
N GLY A 537 -0.62 35.03 -2.66
CA GLY A 537 0.72 34.48 -2.56
C GLY A 537 0.95 33.19 -3.35
N GLY A 538 -0.08 32.69 -4.06
CA GLY A 538 -0.07 31.42 -4.81
C GLY A 538 0.39 30.24 -3.97
N GLY A 539 0.84 29.16 -4.61
CA GLY A 539 1.18 27.91 -3.92
C GLY A 539 0.12 26.85 -4.20
N SER A 540 0.03 25.84 -3.33
CA SER A 540 -0.94 24.76 -3.47
C SER A 540 -2.20 25.02 -2.64
N HIS A 541 -3.35 25.05 -3.31
CA HIS A 541 -4.65 25.35 -2.69
C HIS A 541 -5.73 24.39 -3.18
N GLY A 542 -6.82 24.29 -2.42
CA GLY A 542 -7.96 23.47 -2.84
C GLY A 542 -9.06 23.41 -1.80
N MET A 543 -9.60 22.22 -1.52
CA MET A 543 -10.66 22.06 -0.53
C MET A 543 -10.18 22.25 0.91
N ILE A 544 -8.89 22.01 1.17
CA ILE A 544 -8.32 22.07 2.51
C ILE A 544 -8.48 23.47 3.14
N ASP A 545 -8.15 24.52 2.40
CA ASP A 545 -7.94 25.88 2.89
C ASP A 545 -8.85 26.94 2.25
N ARG A 546 -9.52 26.61 1.14
CA ARG A 546 -10.43 27.55 0.50
C ARG A 546 -11.69 27.72 1.34
N PHE A 547 -12.06 28.99 1.54
CA PHE A 547 -13.31 29.34 2.18
C PHE A 547 -14.49 28.81 1.38
N CYS A 548 -15.28 27.96 2.03
CA CYS A 548 -16.49 27.39 1.50
C CYS A 548 -17.67 28.10 2.16
N ALA A 549 -18.40 28.88 1.40
CA ALA A 549 -19.55 29.62 1.92
C ALA A 549 -20.69 28.74 2.42
N LEU A 550 -20.78 27.49 1.94
CA LEU A 550 -21.74 26.52 2.47
C LEU A 550 -21.43 26.08 3.91
N VAL A 551 -20.23 26.37 4.42
CA VAL A 551 -19.77 26.08 5.79
C VAL A 551 -19.38 27.37 6.53
N GLY A 552 -19.21 28.48 5.80
CA GLY A 552 -18.72 29.75 6.33
C GLY A 552 -17.22 29.75 6.66
N SER A 553 -16.47 28.71 6.23
CA SER A 553 -15.10 28.45 6.71
C SER A 553 -14.37 27.46 5.78
N SER A 554 -13.19 26.98 6.19
CA SER A 554 -12.36 26.00 5.47
C SER A 554 -12.41 24.61 6.10
N ALA A 555 -11.87 23.61 5.40
CA ALA A 555 -11.74 22.26 5.94
C ALA A 555 -10.67 22.15 7.03
N MET A 556 -9.68 23.05 7.07
CA MET A 556 -8.69 23.10 8.16
C MET A 556 -9.35 23.26 9.52
N VAL A 557 -10.43 24.06 9.61
CA VAL A 557 -11.14 24.27 10.86
C VAL A 557 -12.25 23.25 11.06
N ASN A 558 -13.00 22.93 10.00
CA ASN A 558 -14.23 22.13 10.11
C ASN A 558 -14.08 20.68 9.62
N TYR A 559 -12.91 20.08 9.81
CA TYR A 559 -12.65 18.71 9.38
C TYR A 559 -13.51 17.68 10.14
N TYR A 560 -13.63 17.81 11.47
CA TYR A 560 -14.36 16.89 12.36
C TYR A 560 -15.58 17.52 13.05
N ALA A 561 -16.24 18.51 12.44
CA ALA A 561 -17.38 19.16 13.10
C ALA A 561 -18.52 18.15 13.36
N ASP A 562 -18.87 17.92 14.62
CA ASP A 562 -20.06 17.16 15.01
C ASP A 562 -21.28 18.09 15.02
N LEU A 563 -22.30 17.71 14.26
CA LEU A 563 -23.47 18.55 13.99
C LEU A 563 -24.75 17.92 14.58
N GLY A 564 -24.62 16.91 15.45
CA GLY A 564 -25.74 16.27 16.14
C GLY A 564 -26.72 15.57 15.18
N ALA A 565 -28.01 15.60 15.51
CA ALA A 565 -29.08 14.96 14.73
C ALA A 565 -29.47 15.72 13.44
N HIS A 566 -28.65 16.69 13.01
CA HIS A 566 -28.98 17.58 11.91
C HIS A 566 -28.89 16.88 10.53
N LYS A 567 -29.99 16.88 9.76
CA LYS A 567 -30.14 16.13 8.49
C LYS A 567 -29.63 16.83 7.22
N GLY A 568 -29.04 18.03 7.31
CA GLY A 568 -28.76 18.88 6.15
C GLY A 568 -27.40 19.59 6.11
N SER A 569 -26.44 19.18 6.93
CA SER A 569 -25.20 19.95 7.09
C SER A 569 -24.12 19.00 7.60
N SER A 570 -23.06 18.73 6.82
CA SER A 570 -21.94 17.89 7.26
C SER A 570 -20.63 18.68 7.40
N ALA A 571 -19.70 18.14 8.18
CA ALA A 571 -18.30 18.57 8.23
C ALA A 571 -17.54 18.25 6.93
N CYS A 572 -16.40 18.90 6.74
CA CYS A 572 -15.61 18.78 5.51
C CYS A 572 -14.95 17.40 5.37
N GLY A 573 -14.40 16.85 6.47
CA GLY A 573 -13.61 15.61 6.50
C GLY A 573 -14.34 14.33 6.10
N LYS A 574 -15.67 14.39 6.05
CA LYS A 574 -16.54 13.24 5.85
C LYS A 574 -16.31 12.47 4.55
N CYS A 575 -15.86 13.15 3.50
CA CYS A 575 -15.57 12.54 2.21
C CYS A 575 -14.07 12.34 1.97
N HIS A 576 -13.24 12.53 2.99
CA HIS A 576 -11.80 12.36 2.87
C HIS A 576 -11.43 10.86 2.88
N VAL A 577 -10.37 10.52 2.16
CA VAL A 577 -9.84 9.14 2.03
C VAL A 577 -8.85 8.77 3.13
N GLY A 578 -8.80 9.56 4.20
CA GLY A 578 -7.96 9.33 5.37
C GLY A 578 -8.70 9.72 6.64
N ASP A 579 -8.39 9.05 7.75
CA ASP A 579 -8.98 9.32 9.06
C ASP A 579 -8.40 10.57 9.75
N GLN A 580 -7.36 11.18 9.18
CA GLN A 580 -6.67 12.36 9.72
C GLN A 580 -6.58 13.49 8.68
N LEU A 581 -6.32 14.71 9.17
CA LEU A 581 -5.96 15.83 8.33
C LEU A 581 -4.67 15.54 7.53
N PRO A 582 -4.60 15.96 6.26
CA PRO A 582 -3.50 15.62 5.35
C PRO A 582 -2.30 16.55 5.50
N PHE A 583 -1.93 16.91 6.73
CA PHE A 583 -0.73 17.69 7.02
C PHE A 583 0.47 16.77 7.30
N PRO A 584 1.58 16.91 6.57
CA PRO A 584 2.79 16.19 6.91
C PRO A 584 3.35 16.71 8.24
N ASP A 585 4.18 15.91 8.89
CA ASP A 585 4.91 16.32 10.09
C ASP A 585 5.75 17.58 9.76
N PRO A 586 5.59 18.70 10.50
CA PRO A 586 6.25 19.96 10.18
C PRO A 586 7.79 19.91 10.25
N ALA A 587 8.36 18.99 11.04
CA ALA A 587 9.80 18.86 11.22
C ALA A 587 10.46 18.02 10.11
N THR A 588 9.77 17.00 9.63
CA THR A 588 10.30 16.04 8.63
C THR A 588 9.76 16.27 7.23
N GLY A 589 8.64 16.99 7.08
CA GLY A 589 7.92 17.17 5.83
C GLY A 589 7.29 15.87 5.29
N ARG A 590 7.19 14.82 6.12
CA ARG A 590 6.72 13.49 5.72
C ARG A 590 5.44 13.10 6.44
N TYR A 591 4.61 12.28 5.79
CA TYR A 591 3.47 11.65 6.43
C TYR A 591 3.90 10.51 7.35
N THR A 592 3.25 10.41 8.51
CA THR A 592 3.52 9.39 9.53
C THR A 592 2.97 8.03 9.12
N GLN A 593 3.45 6.94 9.74
CA GLN A 593 2.88 5.61 9.52
C GLN A 593 1.41 5.54 9.94
N ALA A 594 1.01 6.24 11.01
CA ALA A 594 -0.38 6.32 11.43
C ALA A 594 -1.28 6.94 10.36
N GLN A 595 -0.80 7.95 9.64
CA GLN A 595 -1.53 8.53 8.50
C GLN A 595 -1.66 7.54 7.34
N LYS A 596 -0.66 6.68 7.12
CA LYS A 596 -0.67 5.65 6.07
C LYS A 596 -1.66 4.53 6.39
N ASP A 597 -1.64 4.05 7.63
CA ASP A 597 -2.55 3.02 8.12
C ASP A 597 -3.99 3.54 8.25
N GLY A 598 -4.14 4.86 8.35
CA GLY A 598 -5.38 5.62 8.36
C GLY A 598 -6.03 5.83 6.98
N LEU A 599 -5.39 5.39 5.89
CA LEU A 599 -5.98 5.48 4.55
C LEU A 599 -7.19 4.55 4.41
N ASP A 600 -8.22 5.06 3.74
CA ASP A 600 -9.42 4.35 3.38
C ASP A 600 -9.33 3.90 1.92
N CYS A 601 -8.75 2.72 1.69
CA CYS A 601 -8.68 2.17 0.32
C CYS A 601 -10.06 1.71 -0.18
N LEU A 602 -10.96 1.34 0.74
CA LEU A 602 -12.20 0.65 0.41
C LEU A 602 -13.31 1.61 -0.02
N ILE A 603 -13.27 2.86 0.43
CA ILE A 603 -14.20 3.90 -0.02
C ILE A 603 -14.18 4.08 -1.56
N CYS A 604 -13.09 3.76 -2.24
CA CYS A 604 -13.01 3.80 -3.70
C CYS A 604 -13.01 2.41 -4.35
N HIS A 605 -12.53 1.37 -3.67
CA HIS A 605 -12.29 0.06 -4.29
C HIS A 605 -13.29 -1.04 -3.94
N ALA A 606 -14.03 -0.90 -2.84
CA ALA A 606 -15.09 -1.85 -2.53
C ALA A 606 -16.16 -1.80 -3.64
N SER A 607 -16.65 -2.97 -4.05
CA SER A 607 -17.69 -3.07 -5.06
C SER A 607 -18.97 -2.36 -4.60
N GLU A 608 -19.81 -2.00 -5.56
CA GLU A 608 -21.15 -1.46 -5.33
C GLU A 608 -21.94 -2.33 -4.32
N GLY A 609 -22.60 -1.73 -3.33
CA GLY A 609 -23.37 -2.46 -2.31
C GLY A 609 -22.55 -3.26 -1.29
N ASN A 610 -21.27 -2.92 -1.09
CA ASN A 610 -20.38 -3.65 -0.18
C ASN A 610 -19.55 -2.77 0.75
N TYR A 611 -19.72 -1.46 0.73
CA TYR A 611 -19.07 -0.55 1.67
C TYR A 611 -20.15 0.09 2.55
N ASP A 612 -19.99 0.01 3.86
CA ASP A 612 -20.86 0.69 4.82
C ASP A 612 -20.30 2.08 5.13
N ILE A 613 -20.83 3.13 4.49
CA ILE A 613 -20.34 4.48 4.73
C ILE A 613 -20.79 5.05 6.08
N ASN A 614 -21.87 4.52 6.67
CA ASN A 614 -22.50 5.07 7.88
C ASN A 614 -22.11 4.31 9.14
N GLY A 615 -21.62 3.07 9.04
CA GLY A 615 -21.36 2.19 10.18
C GLY A 615 -22.63 1.64 10.82
N ASP A 616 -23.75 1.64 10.09
CA ASP A 616 -25.06 1.16 10.54
C ASP A 616 -25.34 -0.30 10.15
N GLY A 617 -24.42 -0.93 9.42
CA GLY A 617 -24.54 -2.29 8.89
C GLY A 617 -25.38 -2.38 7.60
N ILE A 618 -25.79 -1.26 7.02
CA ILE A 618 -26.55 -1.20 5.77
C ILE A 618 -25.58 -0.99 4.60
N TYR A 619 -25.64 -1.89 3.62
CA TYR A 619 -24.78 -1.87 2.44
C TYR A 619 -25.62 -1.58 1.20
N ASP A 620 -25.65 -0.33 0.77
CA ASP A 620 -26.48 0.14 -0.33
C ASP A 620 -25.65 0.37 -1.61
N SER A 621 -26.27 0.20 -2.78
CA SER A 621 -25.57 0.34 -4.06
C SER A 621 -25.04 1.75 -4.35
N ARG A 622 -25.78 2.79 -3.99
CA ARG A 622 -25.45 4.20 -4.23
C ARG A 622 -24.95 4.92 -2.98
N ASP A 623 -25.01 4.25 -1.83
CA ASP A 623 -24.76 4.82 -0.53
C ASP A 623 -25.55 6.14 -0.40
N ALA A 624 -26.85 6.10 -0.71
CA ALA A 624 -27.75 7.24 -0.88
C ALA A 624 -27.90 8.08 0.40
N ASP A 625 -27.60 7.49 1.56
CA ASP A 625 -27.52 8.19 2.83
C ASP A 625 -26.08 8.45 3.31
N ALA A 626 -25.12 8.50 2.37
CA ALA A 626 -23.74 8.91 2.63
C ALA A 626 -23.64 10.27 3.31
N THR A 627 -24.72 11.05 3.36
CA THR A 627 -24.93 12.25 4.19
C THR A 627 -24.67 12.06 5.68
N HIS A 628 -24.70 10.85 6.23
CA HIS A 628 -24.61 10.59 7.68
C HIS A 628 -23.39 9.78 8.15
N ARG A 629 -22.30 9.65 7.36
CA ARG A 629 -21.05 9.00 7.82
C ARG A 629 -20.67 9.47 9.22
N ILE A 630 -20.56 8.54 10.15
CA ILE A 630 -20.41 8.81 11.58
C ILE A 630 -19.00 9.29 11.91
N LEU A 631 -18.92 10.23 12.85
CA LEU A 631 -17.67 10.62 13.49
C LEU A 631 -17.45 9.74 14.72
N VAL A 632 -16.34 9.01 14.75
CA VAL A 632 -15.96 8.14 15.87
C VAL A 632 -14.95 8.86 16.76
N THR A 633 -15.10 8.71 18.08
CA THR A 633 -14.18 9.25 19.08
C THR A 633 -13.52 8.10 19.84
N ASN A 634 -12.21 8.07 19.87
CA ASN A 634 -11.45 7.10 20.66
C ASN A 634 -11.60 7.44 22.15
N SER A 635 -12.15 6.51 22.93
CA SER A 635 -12.45 6.73 24.35
C SER A 635 -11.22 6.91 25.26
N ILE A 636 -10.04 6.47 24.82
CA ILE A 636 -8.79 6.57 25.58
C ILE A 636 -8.06 7.89 25.27
N THR A 637 -7.96 8.22 23.98
CA THR A 637 -7.15 9.34 23.49
C THR A 637 -7.97 10.61 23.24
N GLY A 638 -9.29 10.52 23.22
CA GLY A 638 -10.19 11.62 22.81
C GLY A 638 -10.12 11.96 21.32
N ARG A 639 -9.33 11.23 20.55
CA ARG A 639 -9.11 11.49 19.12
C ARG A 639 -10.36 11.20 18.31
N ARG A 640 -10.76 12.14 17.47
CA ARG A 640 -11.88 12.02 16.51
C ARG A 640 -11.38 11.56 15.13
N ALA A 641 -12.16 10.72 14.46
CA ALA A 641 -11.91 10.21 13.12
C ALA A 641 -13.24 9.92 12.40
N TRP A 642 -13.28 9.99 11.07
CA TRP A 642 -14.46 9.56 10.31
C TRP A 642 -14.49 8.04 10.22
N PHE A 643 -15.66 7.43 10.38
CA PHE A 643 -15.84 5.98 10.28
C PHE A 643 -15.33 5.45 8.94
N GLN A 644 -14.60 4.35 8.94
CA GLN A 644 -14.13 3.67 7.74
C GLN A 644 -14.60 2.22 7.82
N ASP A 645 -15.26 1.73 6.78
CA ASP A 645 -15.63 0.32 6.72
C ASP A 645 -14.37 -0.52 6.49
N ARG A 646 -13.94 -1.20 7.57
CA ARG A 646 -12.82 -2.14 7.58
C ARG A 646 -13.33 -3.59 7.65
N SER A 647 -14.53 -3.87 7.14
CA SER A 647 -15.08 -5.22 7.09
C SER A 647 -14.40 -6.09 6.03
N LEU A 648 -14.35 -7.39 6.29
CA LEU A 648 -13.92 -8.37 5.29
C LEU A 648 -14.84 -8.34 4.07
N ARG A 649 -16.13 -8.06 4.25
CA ARG A 649 -17.08 -7.93 3.14
C ARG A 649 -16.62 -6.87 2.14
N ALA A 650 -16.33 -5.66 2.61
CA ALA A 650 -15.84 -4.57 1.77
C ALA A 650 -14.51 -4.95 1.11
N ALA A 651 -13.55 -5.46 1.89
CA ALA A 651 -12.22 -5.84 1.41
C ALA A 651 -12.25 -6.94 0.34
N GLU A 652 -13.01 -8.01 0.56
CA GLU A 652 -13.11 -9.15 -0.35
C GLU A 652 -13.91 -8.84 -1.62
N SER A 653 -14.76 -7.81 -1.57
CA SER A 653 -15.52 -7.34 -2.73
C SER A 653 -14.66 -6.61 -3.77
N VAL A 654 -13.43 -6.23 -3.43
CA VAL A 654 -12.50 -5.56 -4.36
C VAL A 654 -12.19 -6.48 -5.54
N GLY A 655 -12.11 -5.93 -6.76
CA GLY A 655 -11.69 -6.70 -7.94
C GLY A 655 -12.21 -6.19 -9.28
N LYS A 656 -13.22 -5.32 -9.30
CA LYS A 656 -13.71 -4.66 -10.52
C LYS A 656 -13.07 -3.26 -10.67
N PRO A 657 -12.96 -2.73 -11.90
CA PRO A 657 -12.62 -1.32 -12.11
C PRO A 657 -13.58 -0.41 -11.36
N VAL A 658 -13.06 0.67 -10.77
CA VAL A 658 -13.85 1.67 -10.02
C VAL A 658 -14.96 2.21 -10.92
N GLY A 659 -16.20 2.06 -10.47
CA GLY A 659 -17.41 2.51 -11.15
C GLY A 659 -17.93 3.84 -10.60
N THR A 660 -19.05 4.29 -11.14
CA THR A 660 -19.69 5.56 -10.75
C THR A 660 -20.18 5.56 -9.30
N ALA A 661 -20.71 4.43 -8.82
CA ALA A 661 -21.23 4.28 -7.46
C ALA A 661 -20.18 4.62 -6.39
N GLN A 662 -18.93 4.17 -6.56
CA GLN A 662 -17.85 4.47 -5.62
C GLN A 662 -17.53 5.97 -5.56
N CYS A 663 -17.68 6.70 -6.66
CA CYS A 663 -17.51 8.15 -6.68
C CYS A 663 -18.67 8.88 -5.99
N TYR A 664 -19.89 8.35 -6.07
CA TYR A 664 -21.13 8.95 -5.54
C TYR A 664 -21.23 8.97 -4.03
N ARG A 665 -20.50 8.08 -3.35
CA ARG A 665 -20.24 8.14 -1.90
C ARG A 665 -19.85 9.55 -1.42
N CYS A 666 -19.19 10.32 -2.27
CA CYS A 666 -18.70 11.65 -1.92
C CYS A 666 -19.15 12.77 -2.87
N HIS A 667 -19.18 12.52 -4.18
CA HIS A 667 -19.33 13.59 -5.18
C HIS A 667 -20.78 14.00 -5.47
N GLU A 668 -21.76 13.19 -5.08
CA GLU A 668 -23.19 13.49 -5.20
C GLU A 668 -23.75 14.01 -3.85
N HIS A 669 -23.43 13.37 -2.73
CA HIS A 669 -24.08 13.60 -1.42
C HIS A 669 -23.27 14.49 -0.44
N GLY A 670 -22.31 15.27 -0.94
CA GLY A 670 -21.18 15.78 -0.15
C GLY A 670 -21.48 16.71 1.04
N GLN A 671 -22.71 17.19 1.25
CA GLN A 671 -23.08 18.04 2.41
C GLN A 671 -24.54 17.92 2.89
N ALA A 672 -25.46 17.49 2.03
CA ALA A 672 -26.90 17.33 2.26
C ALA A 672 -27.46 16.50 1.09
N ALA A 673 -28.64 16.85 0.54
CA ALA A 673 -29.25 16.18 -0.61
C ALA A 673 -28.31 16.04 -1.85
N PRO A 674 -28.52 15.01 -2.72
CA PRO A 674 -27.71 14.69 -3.91
C PRO A 674 -27.35 15.86 -4.86
N ASP A 675 -28.15 16.92 -4.88
CA ASP A 675 -28.02 18.06 -5.78
C ASP A 675 -27.73 19.38 -5.06
N TYR A 676 -27.54 19.33 -3.74
CA TYR A 676 -27.39 20.50 -2.87
C TYR A 676 -26.29 21.46 -3.32
N LYS A 677 -25.12 20.94 -3.70
CA LYS A 677 -23.93 21.75 -4.02
C LYS A 677 -23.68 21.95 -5.51
N ARG A 678 -23.68 20.89 -6.32
CA ARG A 678 -23.29 20.99 -7.75
C ARG A 678 -24.48 21.24 -8.68
N GLY A 679 -25.69 20.81 -8.30
CA GLY A 679 -26.92 21.08 -9.05
C GLY A 679 -26.99 20.46 -10.46
N THR A 680 -26.09 19.54 -10.80
CA THR A 680 -25.98 18.88 -12.13
C THR A 680 -25.87 17.36 -11.96
N PRO A 681 -26.99 16.64 -11.83
CA PRO A 681 -27.00 15.19 -11.62
C PRO A 681 -26.39 14.40 -12.78
N PHE A 682 -25.61 13.36 -12.48
CA PHE A 682 -24.99 12.48 -13.49
C PHE A 682 -25.71 11.11 -13.55
N ASP A 683 -27.02 11.11 -13.73
CA ASP A 683 -27.80 9.87 -13.86
C ASP A 683 -28.40 9.73 -15.27
N PRO A 684 -28.83 8.52 -15.67
CA PRO A 684 -29.39 8.29 -17.01
C PRO A 684 -30.59 9.16 -17.40
N GLN A 685 -31.34 9.70 -16.43
CA GLN A 685 -32.44 10.62 -16.71
C GLN A 685 -31.91 12.00 -17.09
N HIS A 686 -30.84 12.48 -16.47
CA HIS A 686 -30.34 13.85 -16.61
C HIS A 686 -29.13 13.99 -17.56
N ASP A 687 -28.28 12.97 -17.70
CA ASP A 687 -27.05 13.02 -18.49
C ASP A 687 -26.99 11.91 -19.56
N VAL A 688 -26.77 12.30 -20.83
CA VAL A 688 -26.69 11.35 -21.95
C VAL A 688 -25.47 10.44 -21.89
N HIS A 689 -24.39 10.85 -21.22
CA HIS A 689 -23.19 10.02 -21.04
C HIS A 689 -23.44 8.96 -19.97
N ALA A 690 -24.09 9.33 -18.86
CA ALA A 690 -24.56 8.36 -17.87
C ALA A 690 -25.55 7.37 -18.50
N ALA A 691 -26.49 7.86 -19.32
CA ALA A 691 -27.42 7.01 -20.06
C ALA A 691 -26.73 6.06 -21.06
N ALA A 692 -25.57 6.46 -21.60
CA ALA A 692 -24.73 5.63 -22.45
C ALA A 692 -23.82 4.68 -21.66
N GLY A 693 -23.88 4.68 -20.33
CA GLY A 693 -23.11 3.79 -19.46
C GLY A 693 -21.66 4.23 -19.22
N LEU A 694 -21.31 5.49 -19.52
CA LEU A 694 -19.98 6.01 -19.21
C LEU A 694 -19.79 6.15 -17.70
N LYS A 695 -18.59 5.80 -17.24
CA LYS A 695 -18.13 5.94 -15.87
C LYS A 695 -17.37 7.26 -15.71
N CYS A 696 -17.24 7.71 -14.47
CA CYS A 696 -16.45 8.91 -14.13
C CYS A 696 -15.03 8.84 -14.73
N THR A 697 -14.37 7.70 -14.59
CA THR A 697 -12.98 7.46 -15.01
C THR A 697 -12.79 7.35 -16.53
N ASP A 698 -13.87 7.25 -17.30
CA ASP A 698 -13.81 7.32 -18.76
C ASP A 698 -13.45 8.73 -19.23
N CYS A 699 -13.91 9.76 -18.51
CA CYS A 699 -13.58 11.17 -18.76
C CYS A 699 -12.47 11.67 -17.82
N HIS A 700 -12.59 11.41 -16.52
CA HIS A 700 -11.63 11.77 -15.49
C HIS A 700 -10.48 10.76 -15.46
N LYS A 701 -9.59 10.84 -16.46
CA LYS A 701 -8.47 9.89 -16.61
C LYS A 701 -7.65 9.79 -15.33
N VAL A 702 -7.39 8.55 -14.91
CA VAL A 702 -6.67 8.22 -13.69
C VAL A 702 -5.33 7.61 -14.06
N ASP A 703 -4.25 8.11 -13.47
CA ASP A 703 -2.96 7.42 -13.48
C ASP A 703 -2.18 7.71 -12.19
N ARG A 704 -1.63 6.65 -11.59
CA ARG A 704 -1.03 6.64 -10.25
C ARG A 704 -1.90 7.31 -9.18
N HIS A 705 -3.18 6.93 -9.12
CA HIS A 705 -4.21 7.47 -8.22
C HIS A 705 -4.51 8.98 -8.36
N LYS A 706 -3.88 9.67 -9.33
CA LYS A 706 -4.17 11.06 -9.67
C LYS A 706 -5.24 11.12 -10.77
N MET A 707 -6.22 12.01 -10.62
CA MET A 707 -7.39 12.11 -11.49
C MET A 707 -7.44 13.47 -12.23
N ALA A 708 -7.72 13.42 -13.52
CA ALA A 708 -7.92 14.61 -14.34
C ALA A 708 -9.28 15.27 -14.05
N ARG A 709 -9.28 16.60 -13.87
CA ARG A 709 -10.51 17.41 -13.69
C ARG A 709 -10.74 18.44 -14.79
N GLY A 710 -9.67 18.90 -15.45
CA GLY A 710 -9.71 19.99 -16.43
C GLY A 710 -9.54 21.39 -15.82
N SER A 711 -9.27 22.37 -16.67
CA SER A 711 -8.94 23.76 -16.32
C SER A 711 -10.14 24.70 -16.23
N ARG A 712 -11.32 24.26 -16.68
CA ARG A 712 -12.53 25.10 -16.85
C ARG A 712 -13.50 24.97 -15.69
N VAL A 713 -12.99 25.18 -14.47
CA VAL A 713 -13.77 25.03 -13.24
C VAL A 713 -13.82 26.36 -12.49
N THR A 714 -14.61 26.52 -11.44
CA THR A 714 -14.55 27.70 -10.54
C THR A 714 -14.53 27.31 -9.06
N ASP A 715 -15.12 26.17 -8.71
CA ASP A 715 -15.26 25.66 -7.35
C ASP A 715 -14.10 24.73 -6.93
N MET A 716 -13.70 24.82 -5.66
CA MET A 716 -12.65 24.03 -4.99
C MET A 716 -11.48 23.63 -5.90
N HIS A 717 -10.76 24.62 -6.43
CA HIS A 717 -9.95 24.58 -7.64
C HIS A 717 -8.61 23.82 -7.55
N ALA A 718 -8.58 22.66 -6.93
CA ALA A 718 -7.42 21.79 -7.10
C ALA A 718 -7.46 21.15 -8.52
N TRP A 719 -6.33 21.25 -9.22
CA TRP A 719 -6.14 20.75 -10.58
C TRP A 719 -4.87 19.90 -10.62
N GLU A 720 -5.10 18.60 -10.44
CA GLU A 720 -4.04 17.62 -10.19
C GLU A 720 -3.28 17.20 -11.46
N ARG A 721 -4.01 16.64 -12.44
CA ARG A 721 -3.46 16.28 -13.75
C ARG A 721 -3.63 17.42 -14.73
N GLN A 722 -2.66 18.33 -14.74
CA GLN A 722 -2.67 19.51 -15.62
C GLN A 722 -2.27 19.20 -17.07
N ASP A 723 -1.73 18.00 -17.28
CA ASP A 723 -1.40 17.44 -18.59
C ASP A 723 -2.61 16.87 -19.34
N VAL A 724 -3.74 16.67 -18.65
CA VAL A 724 -4.96 16.09 -19.22
C VAL A 724 -6.12 17.07 -19.04
N GLU A 725 -6.57 17.66 -20.15
CA GLU A 725 -7.79 18.46 -20.17
C GLU A 725 -9.01 17.54 -20.30
N VAL A 726 -10.00 17.72 -19.43
CA VAL A 726 -11.30 17.05 -19.53
C VAL A 726 -12.24 17.96 -20.32
N ASP A 727 -12.39 17.68 -21.61
CA ASP A 727 -13.14 18.52 -22.55
C ASP A 727 -13.96 17.68 -23.54
N CYS A 728 -15.07 18.23 -24.03
CA CYS A 728 -15.95 17.58 -24.99
C CYS A 728 -15.22 17.19 -26.30
N SER A 729 -14.21 17.96 -26.70
CA SER A 729 -13.45 17.79 -27.94
C SER A 729 -12.59 16.53 -27.99
N ASN A 730 -12.35 15.88 -26.84
CA ASN A 730 -11.64 14.60 -26.78
C ASN A 730 -12.44 13.46 -27.44
N CYS A 731 -13.76 13.59 -27.53
CA CYS A 731 -14.65 12.58 -28.11
C CYS A 731 -15.54 13.13 -29.24
N HIS A 732 -15.78 14.44 -29.26
CA HIS A 732 -16.61 15.12 -30.24
C HIS A 732 -15.78 16.03 -31.14
N ASN A 733 -16.24 16.27 -32.36
CA ASN A 733 -15.54 17.21 -33.24
C ASN A 733 -15.63 18.64 -32.65
N PRO A 734 -14.50 19.33 -32.41
CA PRO A 734 -14.49 20.63 -31.72
C PRO A 734 -15.06 21.80 -32.55
N THR A 735 -15.11 21.67 -33.88
CA THR A 735 -15.49 22.77 -34.79
C THR A 735 -16.79 22.49 -35.53
N ALA A 736 -17.11 21.22 -35.79
CA ALA A 736 -18.30 20.81 -36.51
C ALA A 736 -18.99 19.56 -35.89
N PRO A 737 -19.43 19.63 -34.61
CA PRO A 737 -20.13 18.51 -33.98
C PRO A 737 -21.53 18.25 -34.56
N HIS A 738 -22.17 19.26 -35.16
CA HIS A 738 -23.53 19.16 -35.72
C HIS A 738 -23.49 18.90 -37.22
N LYS A 739 -24.03 17.76 -37.67
CA LYS A 739 -23.98 17.32 -39.07
C LYS A 739 -25.31 17.38 -39.81
N THR A 740 -26.42 17.62 -39.11
CA THR A 740 -27.76 17.62 -39.72
C THR A 740 -28.14 19.01 -40.20
N GLN A 741 -28.93 19.11 -41.27
CA GLN A 741 -29.36 20.40 -41.82
C GLN A 741 -30.07 21.28 -40.77
N ALA A 742 -30.83 20.67 -39.86
CA ALA A 742 -31.53 21.38 -38.78
C ALA A 742 -30.59 21.97 -37.71
N THR A 743 -29.36 21.45 -37.59
CA THR A 743 -28.42 21.82 -36.51
C THR A 743 -27.07 22.34 -37.00
N ILE A 744 -26.79 22.33 -38.31
CA ILE A 744 -25.47 22.69 -38.84
C ILE A 744 -25.07 24.14 -38.54
N ALA A 745 -26.05 25.05 -38.43
CA ALA A 745 -25.82 26.45 -38.06
C ALA A 745 -25.29 26.63 -36.62
N TYR A 746 -25.47 25.64 -35.74
CA TYR A 746 -24.93 25.69 -34.37
C TYR A 746 -23.41 25.60 -34.35
N ASN A 747 -22.78 25.03 -35.39
CA ASN A 747 -21.32 24.97 -35.49
C ASN A 747 -20.68 26.37 -35.49
N ASN A 748 -21.38 27.41 -35.95
CA ASN A 748 -20.86 28.77 -35.90
C ASN A 748 -20.71 29.30 -34.46
N HIS A 749 -21.48 28.76 -33.51
CA HIS A 749 -21.49 29.20 -32.12
C HIS A 749 -20.32 28.64 -31.31
N VAL A 750 -19.76 27.48 -31.70
CA VAL A 750 -18.73 26.78 -30.89
C VAL A 750 -17.42 27.57 -30.75
N SER A 751 -17.24 28.62 -31.56
CA SER A 751 -16.11 29.54 -31.47
C SER A 751 -16.20 30.50 -30.26
N PHE A 752 -17.39 30.80 -29.76
CA PHE A 752 -17.62 31.73 -28.65
C PHE A 752 -18.57 31.23 -27.55
N ILE A 753 -19.25 30.10 -27.76
CA ILE A 753 -20.13 29.44 -26.78
C ILE A 753 -19.54 28.06 -26.43
N ALA A 754 -19.45 27.75 -25.15
CA ALA A 754 -19.04 26.43 -24.67
C ALA A 754 -20.14 25.38 -24.93
N CYS A 755 -19.76 24.11 -25.11
CA CYS A 755 -20.73 23.05 -25.38
C CYS A 755 -21.75 22.92 -24.24
N GLU A 756 -21.27 23.04 -23.01
CA GLU A 756 -22.00 23.00 -21.76
C GLU A 756 -23.13 24.04 -21.74
N THR A 757 -22.90 25.25 -22.28
CA THR A 757 -23.92 26.32 -22.31
C THR A 757 -25.17 25.89 -23.04
N CYS A 758 -25.03 25.19 -24.17
CA CYS A 758 -26.19 24.73 -24.94
C CYS A 758 -26.78 23.44 -24.37
N HIS A 759 -25.94 22.58 -23.79
CA HIS A 759 -26.31 21.22 -23.41
C HIS A 759 -26.65 21.03 -21.92
N ILE A 760 -26.45 22.04 -21.06
CA ILE A 760 -26.87 22.04 -19.65
C ILE A 760 -27.88 23.19 -19.44
N PRO A 761 -29.14 23.02 -19.88
CA PRO A 761 -30.14 24.10 -19.88
C PRO A 761 -30.72 24.41 -18.50
N TRP A 762 -30.51 23.53 -17.52
CA TRP A 762 -31.12 23.61 -16.19
C TRP A 762 -30.12 23.22 -15.10
N THR A 763 -30.40 23.64 -13.87
CA THR A 763 -29.65 23.29 -12.64
C THR A 763 -30.62 23.25 -11.45
N SER A 764 -30.17 22.70 -10.32
CA SER A 764 -30.83 22.80 -9.00
C SER A 764 -29.81 23.19 -7.92
N GLY A 765 -30.14 23.08 -6.64
CA GLY A 765 -29.19 23.25 -5.53
C GLY A 765 -29.41 24.51 -4.69
N ALA A 766 -28.49 24.76 -3.74
CA ALA A 766 -28.57 25.88 -2.79
C ALA A 766 -28.20 27.20 -3.46
N SER A 767 -29.12 28.16 -3.53
CA SER A 767 -28.90 29.46 -4.18
C SER A 767 -28.44 30.55 -3.22
N ARG A 768 -28.64 30.37 -1.90
CA ARG A 768 -28.20 31.32 -0.87
C ARG A 768 -27.88 30.61 0.44
N ARG A 769 -26.79 31.00 1.11
CA ARG A 769 -26.46 30.54 2.48
C ARG A 769 -25.68 31.61 3.24
N ILE A 770 -26.15 31.98 4.44
CA ILE A 770 -25.64 33.09 5.25
C ILE A 770 -25.48 32.67 6.71
N TRP A 771 -24.31 32.95 7.28
CA TRP A 771 -23.92 32.50 8.62
C TRP A 771 -24.03 33.56 9.72
N GLY A 772 -24.19 34.84 9.35
CA GLY A 772 -24.40 35.93 10.29
C GLY A 772 -25.13 37.09 9.63
N PRO A 773 -25.63 38.07 10.40
CA PRO A 773 -26.41 39.17 9.87
C PRO A 773 -25.67 39.92 8.77
N THR A 774 -26.29 40.02 7.59
CA THR A 774 -25.70 40.71 6.43
C THR A 774 -25.72 42.21 6.66
N PHE A 775 -24.61 42.87 6.36
CA PHE A 775 -24.50 44.33 6.44
C PHE A 775 -25.57 45.03 5.62
N GLY A 776 -26.29 45.97 6.24
CA GLY A 776 -27.36 46.73 5.60
C GLY A 776 -28.72 46.03 5.53
N VAL A 777 -28.82 44.76 5.92
CA VAL A 777 -30.09 44.03 6.01
C VAL A 777 -30.69 44.24 7.40
N THR A 778 -31.78 45.00 7.49
CA THR A 778 -32.42 45.36 8.77
C THR A 778 -33.75 44.66 9.03
N ASN A 779 -34.30 43.94 8.04
CA ASN A 779 -35.61 43.29 8.10
C ASN A 779 -35.57 41.89 7.47
N GLY A 780 -36.50 41.01 7.87
CA GLY A 780 -36.64 39.65 7.35
C GLY A 780 -35.87 38.58 8.15
N PRO A 781 -35.95 37.29 7.74
CA PRO A 781 -35.31 36.19 8.46
C PRO A 781 -33.79 36.34 8.60
N GLU A 782 -33.17 37.07 7.67
CA GLU A 782 -31.72 37.26 7.60
C GLU A 782 -31.15 38.22 8.64
N ALA A 783 -31.98 39.14 9.15
CA ALA A 783 -31.59 40.06 10.21
C ALA A 783 -31.44 39.37 11.56
N ASN A 784 -32.01 38.16 11.72
CA ASN A 784 -32.11 37.44 13.00
C ASN A 784 -31.34 36.10 12.99
N ILE A 785 -30.25 36.00 12.22
CA ILE A 785 -29.39 34.80 12.16
C ILE A 785 -28.37 34.85 13.31
N PRO A 786 -28.08 33.72 14.01
CA PRO A 786 -28.58 32.37 13.77
C PRO A 786 -30.02 32.12 14.21
N ILE A 787 -30.66 31.16 13.54
CA ILE A 787 -32.04 30.73 13.85
C ILE A 787 -31.97 29.42 14.62
N LEU A 788 -32.51 29.36 15.84
CA LEU A 788 -32.61 28.10 16.58
C LEU A 788 -33.67 27.20 15.92
N ASP A 789 -33.28 26.00 15.53
CA ASP A 789 -34.23 24.95 15.12
C ASP A 789 -34.79 24.27 16.38
N PRO A 790 -36.10 24.43 16.67
CA PRO A 790 -36.71 23.84 17.85
C PRO A 790 -36.81 22.32 17.80
N GLU A 791 -36.74 21.68 16.62
CA GLU A 791 -36.84 20.22 16.49
C GLU A 791 -35.53 19.53 16.86
N THR A 792 -34.40 20.11 16.46
CA THR A 792 -33.07 19.54 16.63
C THR A 792 -32.29 20.16 17.78
N GLY A 793 -32.69 21.35 18.25
CA GLY A 793 -32.04 22.10 19.33
C GLY A 793 -30.73 22.76 18.92
N VAL A 794 -30.41 22.79 17.61
CA VAL A 794 -29.20 23.43 17.08
C VAL A 794 -29.52 24.73 16.33
N TYR A 795 -28.52 25.60 16.22
CA TYR A 795 -28.60 26.88 15.52
C TYR A 795 -28.26 26.73 14.04
N GLU A 796 -29.15 27.19 13.18
CA GLU A 796 -29.06 27.09 11.73
C GLU A 796 -28.69 28.42 11.05
N PRO A 797 -27.88 28.37 9.98
CA PRO A 797 -27.71 29.49 9.06
C PRO A 797 -28.95 29.66 8.19
N TYR A 798 -29.20 30.88 7.72
CA TYR A 798 -30.25 31.10 6.72
C TYR A 798 -29.83 30.51 5.38
N SER A 799 -30.66 29.66 4.79
CA SER A 799 -30.40 29.01 3.51
C SER A 799 -31.61 29.02 2.59
N VAL A 800 -31.39 29.24 1.29
CA VAL A 800 -32.39 29.02 0.23
C VAL A 800 -31.93 27.85 -0.62
N TYR A 801 -32.75 26.80 -0.66
CA TYR A 801 -32.49 25.57 -1.39
C TYR A 801 -33.71 25.18 -2.22
N ASN A 802 -33.47 24.73 -3.44
CA ASN A 802 -34.48 24.15 -4.31
C ASN A 802 -33.94 22.86 -4.93
N SER A 803 -34.62 21.75 -4.65
CA SER A 803 -34.32 20.44 -5.23
C SER A 803 -34.87 20.24 -6.64
N ALA A 804 -35.75 21.13 -7.12
CA ALA A 804 -36.28 21.02 -8.46
C ALA A 804 -35.20 21.41 -9.49
N TYR A 805 -34.95 20.51 -10.44
CA TYR A 805 -34.03 20.71 -11.57
C TYR A 805 -34.66 21.63 -12.64
N ASN A 806 -34.94 22.88 -12.26
CA ASN A 806 -35.68 23.85 -13.06
C ASN A 806 -35.12 25.28 -13.03
N PHE A 807 -33.94 25.51 -12.46
CA PHE A 807 -33.29 26.81 -12.49
C PHE A 807 -32.46 27.01 -13.76
N ARG A 808 -32.42 28.24 -14.26
CA ARG A 808 -31.56 28.63 -15.37
C ARG A 808 -30.15 28.94 -14.88
N PRO A 809 -29.10 28.44 -15.56
CA PRO A 809 -27.73 28.89 -15.31
C PRO A 809 -27.57 30.39 -15.58
N ALA A 810 -26.60 31.01 -14.91
CA ALA A 810 -26.03 32.29 -15.29
C ALA A 810 -24.96 32.07 -16.37
N TYR A 811 -24.93 32.92 -17.39
CA TYR A 811 -23.98 32.79 -18.50
C TYR A 811 -22.95 33.90 -18.44
N ARG A 812 -21.66 33.53 -18.43
CA ARG A 812 -20.54 34.50 -18.37
C ARG A 812 -19.41 34.09 -19.30
N TRP A 813 -18.69 35.08 -19.81
CA TRP A 813 -17.41 34.85 -20.48
C TRP A 813 -16.41 34.25 -19.47
N PHE A 814 -15.70 33.21 -19.90
CA PHE A 814 -14.81 32.46 -19.02
C PHE A 814 -13.66 31.79 -19.78
N ASN A 815 -12.44 31.98 -19.29
CA ASN A 815 -11.20 31.46 -19.87
C ASN A 815 -10.47 30.44 -18.95
N GLY A 816 -11.13 29.94 -17.91
CA GLY A 816 -10.54 29.08 -16.88
C GLY A 816 -10.10 29.82 -15.61
N ASN A 817 -9.94 31.14 -15.66
CA ASN A 817 -9.40 31.92 -14.55
C ASN A 817 -10.45 32.20 -13.47
N ALA A 818 -10.14 31.93 -12.20
CA ALA A 818 -11.03 32.21 -11.08
C ALA A 818 -10.32 32.80 -9.86
N SER A 819 -11.08 33.52 -9.02
CA SER A 819 -10.63 34.04 -7.73
C SER A 819 -10.71 33.00 -6.61
N MET A 820 -10.06 33.28 -5.48
CA MET A 820 -10.18 32.49 -4.24
C MET A 820 -11.64 32.33 -3.77
N LEU A 821 -12.56 33.22 -4.16
CA LEU A 821 -13.99 33.21 -3.81
C LEU A 821 -14.89 32.56 -4.87
N ALA A 822 -14.31 31.87 -5.86
CA ALA A 822 -15.01 31.15 -6.92
C ALA A 822 -15.74 32.05 -7.91
N GLU A 823 -15.19 33.24 -8.14
CA GLU A 823 -15.66 34.14 -9.17
C GLU A 823 -14.82 33.97 -10.45
N PRO A 824 -15.45 33.88 -11.64
CA PRO A 824 -14.75 33.96 -12.91
C PRO A 824 -14.08 35.33 -13.07
N ILE A 825 -12.79 35.36 -13.36
CA ILE A 825 -12.03 36.61 -13.52
C ILE A 825 -11.32 36.67 -14.88
N HIS A 826 -10.86 37.86 -15.26
CA HIS A 826 -10.23 38.14 -16.54
C HIS A 826 -8.83 37.54 -16.59
N ASP A 827 -7.98 37.90 -15.61
CA ASP A 827 -6.58 37.51 -15.57
C ASP A 827 -6.08 37.31 -14.12
N VAL A 828 -5.70 36.06 -13.82
CA VAL A 828 -5.10 35.65 -12.53
C VAL A 828 -3.72 36.26 -12.28
N ASN A 829 -2.91 36.46 -13.32
CA ASN A 829 -1.55 36.98 -13.15
C ASN A 829 -1.57 38.48 -12.88
N ALA A 830 -2.48 39.19 -13.54
CA ALA A 830 -2.70 40.61 -13.29
C ALA A 830 -3.48 40.88 -12.00
N TRP A 831 -4.08 39.85 -11.38
CA TRP A 831 -5.08 40.01 -10.31
C TRP A 831 -6.24 40.93 -10.74
N ASP A 832 -6.65 40.79 -12.00
CA ASP A 832 -7.76 41.53 -12.59
C ASP A 832 -9.08 40.80 -12.35
N SER A 833 -9.78 41.19 -11.29
CA SER A 833 -11.04 40.59 -10.85
C SER A 833 -12.23 40.90 -11.76
N ARG A 834 -12.08 41.72 -12.82
CA ARG A 834 -13.16 41.93 -13.79
C ARG A 834 -13.52 40.61 -14.45
N ILE A 835 -14.77 40.45 -14.86
CA ILE A 835 -15.18 39.26 -15.62
C ILE A 835 -14.46 39.29 -16.98
N ALA A 836 -14.10 38.11 -17.50
CA ALA A 836 -13.60 38.00 -18.86
C ALA A 836 -14.59 38.62 -19.87
N THR A 837 -14.10 38.98 -21.05
CA THR A 837 -14.93 39.53 -22.12
C THR A 837 -14.75 38.72 -23.39
N LYS A 838 -15.52 39.04 -24.43
CA LYS A 838 -15.31 38.47 -25.76
C LYS A 838 -13.87 38.63 -26.27
N ALA A 839 -13.19 39.73 -25.89
CA ALA A 839 -11.82 40.01 -26.31
C ALA A 839 -10.76 39.23 -25.51
N THR A 840 -11.15 38.62 -24.38
CA THR A 840 -10.22 37.84 -23.55
C THR A 840 -9.78 36.58 -24.31
N PRO A 841 -8.46 36.33 -24.45
CA PRO A 841 -7.97 35.14 -25.14
C PRO A 841 -8.53 33.84 -24.55
N GLY A 842 -9.06 32.98 -25.42
CA GLY A 842 -9.60 31.67 -25.03
C GLY A 842 -10.88 31.71 -24.18
N ALA A 843 -11.52 32.87 -24.04
CA ALA A 843 -12.80 33.00 -23.35
C ALA A 843 -13.96 32.55 -24.25
N LYS A 844 -14.85 31.75 -23.68
CA LYS A 844 -16.16 31.42 -24.25
C LYS A 844 -17.25 31.73 -23.22
N ILE A 845 -18.49 31.81 -23.66
CA ILE A 845 -19.63 31.87 -22.75
C ILE A 845 -19.81 30.47 -22.14
N TYR A 846 -19.73 30.37 -20.81
CA TYR A 846 -19.95 29.15 -20.03
C TYR A 846 -21.18 29.28 -19.12
N PRO A 847 -21.86 28.17 -18.78
CA PRO A 847 -22.94 28.15 -17.81
C PRO A 847 -22.41 28.00 -16.37
N PHE A 848 -22.99 28.78 -15.46
CA PHE A 848 -22.65 28.76 -14.05
C PHE A 848 -23.90 28.69 -13.19
N ARG A 849 -23.77 28.03 -12.04
CA ARG A 849 -24.74 28.12 -10.97
C ARG A 849 -24.34 29.26 -10.03
N PRO A 850 -25.12 30.36 -9.95
CA PRO A 850 -24.88 31.41 -8.97
C PRO A 850 -25.23 30.92 -7.57
N ILE A 851 -24.42 31.29 -6.58
CA ILE A 851 -24.72 31.12 -5.16
C ILE A 851 -24.35 32.39 -4.39
N VAL A 852 -25.31 32.90 -3.60
CA VAL A 852 -25.09 34.02 -2.69
C VAL A 852 -24.54 33.48 -1.38
N ASN A 853 -23.41 34.04 -1.00
CA ASN A 853 -22.55 33.54 0.08
C ASN A 853 -22.39 34.61 1.15
N GLY A 854 -22.98 34.41 2.32
CA GLY A 854 -22.81 35.27 3.49
C GLY A 854 -21.62 34.83 4.32
N MET A 855 -20.44 35.34 3.99
CA MET A 855 -19.19 35.03 4.71
C MET A 855 -19.03 35.92 5.94
N VAL A 856 -18.33 35.39 6.95
CA VAL A 856 -18.05 36.09 8.21
C VAL A 856 -16.66 36.74 8.11
N MET A 857 -16.58 38.05 8.32
CA MET A 857 -15.36 38.85 8.14
C MET A 857 -15.13 39.80 9.31
N ASP A 858 -13.89 40.28 9.44
CA ASP A 858 -13.57 41.35 10.38
C ASP A 858 -14.01 42.70 9.82
N ARG A 859 -14.98 43.32 10.48
CA ARG A 859 -15.52 44.62 10.06
C ARG A 859 -14.46 45.71 10.00
N ARG A 860 -13.48 45.71 10.92
CA ARG A 860 -12.45 46.76 11.00
C ARG A 860 -11.40 46.65 9.89
N GLY A 861 -11.36 45.54 9.15
CA GLY A 861 -10.51 45.41 7.98
C GLY A 861 -11.08 46.04 6.71
N PHE A 862 -12.30 46.61 6.76
CA PHE A 862 -12.95 47.19 5.60
C PHE A 862 -12.54 48.66 5.41
N GLY A 863 -11.94 49.00 4.26
CA GLY A 863 -11.31 50.30 4.04
C GLY A 863 -12.22 51.54 4.18
N TYR A 864 -13.54 51.36 4.08
CA TYR A 864 -14.54 52.42 4.26
C TYR A 864 -15.19 52.45 5.65
N ASP A 865 -14.85 51.52 6.56
CA ASP A 865 -15.37 51.56 7.93
C ASP A 865 -14.77 52.75 8.69
N PRO A 866 -15.56 53.55 9.42
CA PRO A 866 -15.06 54.67 10.22
C PRO A 866 -14.00 54.30 11.27
N ASN A 867 -13.95 53.03 11.69
CA ASN A 867 -12.98 52.47 12.63
C ASN A 867 -12.01 51.50 11.92
N PHE A 868 -11.73 51.73 10.64
CA PHE A 868 -10.78 50.94 9.87
C PHE A 868 -9.42 50.82 10.58
N SER A 869 -8.85 49.61 10.55
CA SER A 869 -7.54 49.29 11.10
C SER A 869 -6.80 48.38 10.14
N THR A 870 -5.59 48.80 9.77
CA THR A 870 -4.69 48.01 8.91
C THR A 870 -4.32 46.67 9.54
N ASN A 871 -4.39 46.53 10.86
CA ASN A 871 -4.03 45.31 11.60
C ASN A 871 -5.03 44.16 11.40
N PHE A 872 -6.25 44.45 10.94
CA PHE A 872 -7.32 43.45 10.77
C PHE A 872 -7.73 43.26 9.31
N THR A 873 -6.83 43.63 8.39
CA THR A 873 -6.97 43.39 6.95
C THR A 873 -6.52 41.96 6.61
N MET A 874 -6.93 41.45 5.45
CA MET A 874 -6.43 40.19 4.91
C MET A 874 -4.92 40.25 4.66
N LEU A 875 -4.38 41.41 4.26
CA LEU A 875 -2.94 41.59 4.14
C LEU A 875 -2.23 41.34 5.47
N ALA A 876 -2.72 41.93 6.57
CA ALA A 876 -2.14 41.73 7.89
C ALA A 876 -2.20 40.26 8.32
N ALA A 877 -3.33 39.58 8.09
CA ALA A 877 -3.47 38.15 8.38
C ALA A 877 -2.48 37.29 7.55
N MET A 878 -2.35 37.57 6.26
CA MET A 878 -1.43 36.86 5.36
C MET A 878 0.04 37.12 5.71
N ASP A 879 0.41 38.36 6.04
CA ASP A 879 1.78 38.69 6.45
C ASP A 879 2.13 38.05 7.81
N ALA A 880 1.20 38.01 8.76
CA ALA A 880 1.38 37.35 10.05
C ALA A 880 1.62 35.83 9.91
N MET A 881 1.00 35.19 8.92
CA MET A 881 1.13 33.74 8.68
C MET A 881 2.14 33.39 7.57
N ALA A 882 2.78 34.37 6.92
CA ALA A 882 3.56 34.16 5.70
C ALA A 882 4.68 33.14 5.86
N GLY A 883 5.37 33.14 7.01
CA GLY A 883 6.45 32.19 7.30
C GLY A 883 5.95 30.74 7.26
N THR A 884 4.90 30.45 8.03
CA THR A 884 4.28 29.12 8.05
C THR A 884 3.69 28.75 6.68
N LEU A 885 2.94 29.65 6.04
CA LEU A 885 2.29 29.35 4.76
C LEU A 885 3.32 28.95 3.70
N LYS A 886 4.50 29.58 3.69
CA LYS A 886 5.63 29.18 2.84
C LYS A 886 6.17 27.81 3.20
N GLN A 887 6.40 27.54 4.49
CA GLN A 887 6.88 26.25 4.97
C GLN A 887 5.93 25.10 4.61
N MET A 888 4.62 25.34 4.68
CA MET A 888 3.58 24.35 4.37
C MET A 888 3.25 24.27 2.87
N GLY A 889 3.82 25.13 2.02
CA GLY A 889 3.54 25.17 0.57
C GLY A 889 2.22 25.85 0.15
N PHE A 890 1.54 26.51 1.08
CA PHE A 890 0.37 27.36 0.81
C PHE A 890 0.73 28.77 0.33
N MET A 891 2.02 29.11 0.28
CA MET A 891 2.50 30.38 -0.26
C MET A 891 3.78 30.14 -1.06
N ARG A 892 3.92 30.82 -2.20
CA ARG A 892 5.17 30.80 -2.98
C ARG A 892 6.34 31.29 -2.09
N PRO A 893 7.58 30.82 -2.31
CA PRO A 893 8.75 31.31 -1.56
C PRO A 893 8.90 32.84 -1.60
N SER A 894 8.60 33.45 -2.76
CA SER A 894 8.61 34.91 -2.97
C SER A 894 7.57 35.67 -2.13
N GLY A 895 6.53 35.00 -1.61
CA GLY A 895 5.42 35.63 -0.90
C GLY A 895 4.47 36.40 -1.82
N LEU A 896 3.78 37.38 -1.21
CA LEU A 896 2.84 38.28 -1.89
C LEU A 896 3.56 39.25 -2.84
N THR A 897 3.06 39.38 -4.06
CA THR A 897 3.45 40.38 -5.06
C THR A 897 2.93 41.78 -4.71
N ALA A 898 3.43 42.82 -5.37
CA ALA A 898 2.96 44.20 -5.15
C ALA A 898 1.45 44.37 -5.42
N ASN A 899 0.94 43.77 -6.52
CA ASN A 899 -0.48 43.81 -6.86
C ASN A 899 -1.33 43.09 -5.81
N GLU A 900 -0.89 41.89 -5.39
CA GLU A 900 -1.55 41.14 -4.31
C GLU A 900 -1.62 41.96 -3.02
N ARG A 901 -0.51 42.58 -2.61
CA ARG A 901 -0.47 43.41 -1.40
C ARG A 901 -1.42 44.60 -1.49
N ALA A 902 -1.42 45.31 -2.61
CA ALA A 902 -2.28 46.49 -2.80
C ALA A 902 -3.76 46.13 -2.66
N VAL A 903 -4.16 45.00 -3.22
CA VAL A 903 -5.54 44.52 -3.19
C VAL A 903 -5.93 44.02 -1.78
N LEU A 904 -5.06 43.23 -1.13
CA LEU A 904 -5.36 42.65 0.18
C LEU A 904 -5.34 43.68 1.33
N ALA A 905 -4.68 44.82 1.15
CA ALA A 905 -4.63 45.91 2.14
C ALA A 905 -6.01 46.56 2.40
N GLN A 906 -6.94 46.44 1.44
CA GLN A 906 -8.29 46.99 1.54
C GLN A 906 -9.35 45.90 1.73
N PHE A 907 -8.93 44.63 1.74
CA PHE A 907 -9.81 43.48 1.90
C PHE A 907 -9.91 43.11 3.39
N PRO A 908 -11.13 42.98 3.96
CA PRO A 908 -11.30 42.59 5.35
C PRO A 908 -10.78 41.17 5.61
N ASN A 909 -10.27 40.90 6.82
CA ASN A 909 -9.82 39.56 7.16
C ASN A 909 -10.99 38.56 7.12
N LEU A 910 -10.80 37.42 6.45
CA LEU A 910 -11.79 36.33 6.45
C LEU A 910 -11.65 35.55 7.75
N LEU A 911 -12.72 35.51 8.52
CA LEU A 911 -12.71 34.88 9.84
C LEU A 911 -13.00 33.39 9.68
N ASN A 912 -12.00 32.55 9.95
CA ASN A 912 -12.25 31.11 10.00
C ASN A 912 -13.15 30.81 11.19
N PHE A 913 -14.28 30.22 10.86
CA PHE A 913 -15.40 30.04 11.76
C PHE A 913 -15.55 28.57 12.12
N ASP A 914 -15.66 28.24 13.41
CA ASP A 914 -15.92 26.89 13.90
C ASP A 914 -17.42 26.59 13.90
N LYS A 915 -17.84 25.74 12.96
CA LYS A 915 -19.25 25.43 12.73
C LYS A 915 -19.86 24.63 13.87
N GLU A 916 -19.10 23.72 14.49
CA GLU A 916 -19.57 22.94 15.64
C GLU A 916 -19.95 23.87 16.81
N THR A 917 -19.07 24.80 17.16
CA THR A 917 -19.37 25.82 18.18
C THR A 917 -20.58 26.66 17.79
N TYR A 918 -20.69 27.07 16.52
CA TYR A 918 -21.85 27.86 16.08
C TYR A 918 -23.17 27.12 16.24
N VAL A 919 -23.29 25.89 15.74
CA VAL A 919 -24.56 25.16 15.78
C VAL A 919 -24.99 24.84 17.20
N HIS A 920 -24.05 24.67 18.14
CA HIS A 920 -24.38 24.39 19.55
C HIS A 920 -24.64 25.64 20.39
N THR A 921 -24.03 26.79 20.06
CA THR A 921 -24.09 27.98 20.92
C THR A 921 -24.86 29.15 20.34
N GLY A 922 -25.04 29.21 19.02
CA GLY A 922 -25.58 30.38 18.33
C GLY A 922 -24.70 31.63 18.43
N ASN A 923 -23.50 31.52 19.01
CA ASN A 923 -22.61 32.65 19.24
C ASN A 923 -21.55 32.73 18.13
N ILE A 924 -21.77 33.62 17.17
CA ILE A 924 -20.86 33.83 16.03
C ILE A 924 -19.46 34.25 16.50
N ALA A 925 -19.35 35.13 17.50
CA ALA A 925 -18.06 35.60 17.97
C ALA A 925 -17.26 34.47 18.62
N GLU A 926 -17.91 33.62 19.41
CA GLU A 926 -17.27 32.46 20.02
C GLU A 926 -16.84 31.42 18.97
N ALA A 927 -17.69 31.16 17.97
CA ALA A 927 -17.35 30.31 16.84
C ALA A 927 -16.14 30.84 16.05
N VAL A 928 -16.02 32.16 15.87
CA VAL A 928 -14.83 32.79 15.27
C VAL A 928 -13.60 32.61 16.17
N ASN A 929 -13.72 32.83 17.47
CA ASN A 929 -12.63 32.65 18.42
C ASN A 929 -12.07 31.22 18.35
N VAL A 930 -12.95 30.22 18.46
CA VAL A 930 -12.54 28.80 18.39
C VAL A 930 -11.93 28.49 17.02
N GLY A 931 -12.53 28.97 15.93
CA GLY A 931 -12.07 28.70 14.57
C GLY A 931 -10.70 29.31 14.26
N LEU A 932 -10.47 30.57 14.61
CA LEU A 932 -9.18 31.24 14.44
C LEU A 932 -8.11 30.65 15.37
N GLY A 933 -8.46 30.32 16.62
CA GLY A 933 -7.55 29.65 17.54
C GLY A 933 -7.11 28.29 16.99
N ARG A 934 -8.05 27.52 16.44
CA ARG A 934 -7.76 26.23 15.79
C ARG A 934 -6.82 26.40 14.60
N LEU A 935 -7.11 27.37 13.73
CA LEU A 935 -6.24 27.68 12.60
C LEU A 935 -4.83 28.05 13.06
N ALA A 936 -4.69 28.92 14.07
CA ALA A 936 -3.39 29.35 14.56
C ALA A 936 -2.56 28.20 15.12
N MET A 937 -3.17 27.26 15.84
CA MET A 937 -2.50 26.07 16.35
C MET A 937 -2.06 25.12 15.22
N LEU A 938 -2.92 24.88 14.23
CA LEU A 938 -2.56 24.10 13.04
C LEU A 938 -1.41 24.74 12.26
N MET A 939 -1.45 26.07 12.09
CA MET A 939 -0.38 26.85 11.47
C MET A 939 0.89 26.93 12.34
N SER A 940 0.83 26.50 13.60
CA SER A 940 2.01 26.35 14.46
C SER A 940 2.54 24.91 14.49
N GLY A 941 1.97 24.01 13.67
CA GLY A 941 2.32 22.60 13.62
C GLY A 941 1.77 21.76 14.78
N GLN A 942 0.82 22.30 15.54
CA GLN A 942 0.18 21.63 16.67
C GLN A 942 -1.13 20.96 16.23
N ASP A 943 -1.47 19.80 16.81
CA ASP A 943 -2.79 19.21 16.62
C ASP A 943 -3.82 19.98 17.46
N ALA A 944 -4.64 20.78 16.78
CA ALA A 944 -5.63 21.63 17.40
C ALA A 944 -6.96 20.91 17.73
N PHE A 945 -7.16 19.67 17.25
CA PHE A 945 -8.45 18.97 17.41
C PHE A 945 -8.59 18.21 18.72
N GLY A 946 -7.48 17.99 19.43
CA GLY A 946 -7.47 17.49 20.80
C GLY A 946 -7.53 18.60 21.87
N MET A 947 -7.53 19.88 21.47
CA MET A 947 -7.53 21.00 22.42
C MET A 947 -8.95 21.38 22.86
N PRO A 948 -9.15 21.78 24.14
CA PRO A 948 -10.43 22.29 24.61
C PRO A 948 -10.86 23.55 23.85
N ALA A 949 -12.16 23.66 23.54
CA ALA A 949 -12.71 24.84 22.85
C ALA A 949 -12.42 26.16 23.60
N SER A 950 -12.43 26.15 24.93
CA SER A 950 -12.11 27.33 25.76
C SER A 950 -10.67 27.82 25.55
N THR A 951 -9.70 26.91 25.40
CA THR A 951 -8.31 27.25 25.09
C THR A 951 -8.19 27.84 23.70
N LEU A 952 -8.84 27.22 22.71
CA LEU A 952 -8.86 27.72 21.33
C LEU A 952 -9.52 29.11 21.26
N SER A 953 -10.61 29.31 22.00
CA SER A 953 -11.32 30.58 22.06
C SER A 953 -10.43 31.72 22.58
N GLN A 954 -9.71 31.50 23.69
CA GLN A 954 -8.78 32.48 24.25
C GLN A 954 -7.67 32.88 23.27
N ILE A 955 -7.14 31.91 22.52
CA ILE A 955 -6.13 32.18 21.49
C ILE A 955 -6.74 33.01 20.35
N GLY A 956 -7.86 32.55 19.79
CA GLY A 956 -8.46 33.20 18.62
C GLY A 956 -9.01 34.59 18.90
N ALA A 957 -9.47 34.87 20.13
CA ALA A 957 -9.91 36.21 20.54
C ALA A 957 -8.83 37.29 20.38
N THR A 958 -7.55 36.91 20.29
CA THR A 958 -6.44 37.85 20.07
C THR A 958 -6.15 38.13 18.59
N LEU A 959 -6.79 37.40 17.66
CA LEU A 959 -6.46 37.39 16.23
C LEU A 959 -7.40 38.22 15.35
N TRP A 960 -8.42 38.86 15.94
CA TRP A 960 -9.39 39.69 15.25
C TRP A 960 -9.94 40.78 16.17
N SER A 961 -10.72 41.71 15.63
CA SER A 961 -11.17 42.91 16.34
C SER A 961 -12.34 42.70 17.30
N GLY A 962 -12.97 41.52 17.26
CA GLY A 962 -14.23 41.24 17.93
C GLY A 962 -15.47 41.84 17.22
N ASN A 963 -15.29 42.54 16.10
CA ASN A 963 -16.39 43.16 15.36
C ASN A 963 -16.68 42.38 14.07
N VAL A 964 -17.80 41.66 14.06
CA VAL A 964 -18.18 40.78 12.98
C VAL A 964 -18.94 41.50 11.87
N LEU A 965 -18.65 41.14 10.63
CA LEU A 965 -19.36 41.57 9.43
C LEU A 965 -19.84 40.34 8.66
N GLY A 966 -21.15 40.17 8.51
CA GLY A 966 -21.72 39.28 7.50
C GLY A 966 -21.74 40.02 6.15
N LEU A 967 -21.07 39.46 5.14
CA LEU A 967 -21.04 40.05 3.81
C LEU A 967 -21.63 39.09 2.79
N ASP A 968 -22.73 39.51 2.16
CA ASP A 968 -23.25 38.87 0.96
C ASP A 968 -22.35 39.27 -0.20
N LEU A 969 -21.70 38.28 -0.82
CA LEU A 969 -21.14 38.46 -2.15
C LEU A 969 -22.33 38.60 -3.10
N PRO A 970 -22.65 39.86 -3.42
CA PRO A 970 -22.01 40.54 -4.53
C PRO A 970 -21.12 41.75 -4.20
N ASN A 971 -21.02 42.11 -2.92
CA ASN A 971 -20.19 43.22 -2.49
C ASN A 971 -18.73 42.78 -2.38
N ASN A 972 -18.15 42.27 -3.47
CA ASN A 972 -16.74 41.90 -3.51
C ASN A 972 -15.90 43.18 -3.67
N PRO A 973 -15.18 43.65 -2.64
CA PRO A 973 -14.31 44.83 -2.76
C PRO A 973 -13.12 44.60 -3.71
N MET A 974 -12.92 43.38 -4.21
CA MET A 974 -11.98 43.07 -5.29
C MET A 974 -12.53 43.44 -6.68
N ASP A 975 -13.85 43.63 -6.84
CA ASP A 975 -14.46 44.05 -8.10
C ASP A 975 -14.20 45.56 -8.28
N PRO A 976 -13.58 46.02 -9.38
CA PRO A 976 -13.37 47.45 -9.61
C PRO A 976 -14.67 48.23 -9.89
N THR A 977 -15.81 47.55 -10.03
CA THR A 977 -17.16 48.13 -10.06
C THR A 977 -17.88 48.07 -8.71
N PHE A 978 -17.17 47.67 -7.65
CA PHE A 978 -17.69 47.62 -6.29
C PHE A 978 -18.21 49.01 -5.86
N ASP A 979 -19.52 49.06 -5.62
CA ASP A 979 -20.18 50.21 -5.03
C ASP A 979 -20.59 49.84 -3.58
N PRO A 980 -19.90 50.37 -2.56
CA PRO A 980 -20.22 50.09 -1.16
C PRO A 980 -21.62 50.59 -0.74
N ALA A 981 -22.28 51.40 -1.56
CA ALA A 981 -23.63 51.90 -1.35
C ALA A 981 -24.70 51.20 -2.21
N ALA A 982 -24.33 50.23 -3.06
CA ALA A 982 -25.28 49.49 -3.88
C ALA A 982 -26.20 48.60 -3.02
N PRO A 983 -27.45 48.35 -3.46
CA PRO A 983 -28.36 47.46 -2.75
C PRO A 983 -27.73 46.07 -2.55
N PRO A 984 -27.76 45.49 -1.34
CA PRO A 984 -27.13 44.19 -1.03
C PRO A 984 -27.70 42.99 -1.81
N THR A 985 -28.71 43.22 -2.66
CA THR A 985 -29.41 42.21 -3.46
C THR A 985 -28.88 42.03 -4.90
N GLN A 986 -27.90 42.82 -5.34
CA GLN A 986 -27.46 42.84 -6.75
C GLN A 986 -26.39 41.78 -7.08
N VAL A 987 -26.79 40.57 -7.45
CA VAL A 987 -25.94 39.34 -7.55
C VAL A 987 -24.72 39.39 -8.52
N THR A 988 -23.51 39.62 -7.99
CA THR A 988 -22.17 39.29 -8.53
C THR A 988 -21.46 38.14 -7.81
N GLY A 989 -22.15 37.35 -6.96
CA GLY A 989 -21.61 36.34 -6.02
C GLY A 989 -20.77 35.17 -6.56
N SER A 990 -20.56 34.10 -5.76
CA SER A 990 -19.75 32.96 -6.19
C SER A 990 -20.45 32.13 -7.27
N PHE A 991 -19.67 31.59 -8.21
CA PHE A 991 -20.18 30.78 -9.31
C PHE A 991 -19.60 29.38 -9.26
N ILE A 992 -20.44 28.38 -9.49
CA ILE A 992 -20.01 26.99 -9.70
C ILE A 992 -20.18 26.67 -11.18
N SER A 993 -19.09 26.37 -11.87
CA SER A 993 -19.09 25.89 -13.26
C SER A 993 -19.92 24.61 -13.38
N LEU A 994 -20.74 24.52 -14.42
CA LEU A 994 -21.56 23.35 -14.70
C LEU A 994 -20.92 22.49 -15.80
N SER A 995 -20.77 21.18 -15.54
CA SER A 995 -20.09 20.25 -16.46
C SER A 995 -20.78 18.89 -16.64
N HIS A 996 -21.87 18.62 -15.91
CA HIS A 996 -22.66 17.39 -16.00
C HIS A 996 -24.14 17.71 -16.26
N ALA A 997 -24.98 16.68 -16.36
CA ALA A 997 -26.38 16.76 -16.77
C ALA A 997 -26.54 17.20 -18.25
N ILE A 998 -25.66 16.68 -19.09
CA ILE A 998 -25.63 16.97 -20.53
C ILE A 998 -26.86 16.37 -21.21
N LYS A 999 -27.63 17.21 -21.90
CA LYS A 999 -28.82 16.83 -22.66
C LYS A 999 -28.58 16.90 -24.16
N ARG A 1000 -28.95 15.84 -24.88
CA ARG A 1000 -29.14 15.86 -26.34
C ARG A 1000 -30.53 16.38 -26.69
N ASN A 1001 -31.56 15.73 -26.16
CA ASN A 1001 -32.95 16.16 -26.31
C ASN A 1001 -33.27 17.15 -25.19
N GLY A 1002 -33.65 18.38 -25.55
CA GLY A 1002 -33.86 19.46 -24.59
C GLY A 1002 -32.69 20.46 -24.46
N ALA A 1003 -31.64 20.31 -25.28
CA ALA A 1003 -30.62 21.34 -25.45
C ALA A 1003 -31.25 22.67 -25.92
N LEU A 1004 -30.58 23.79 -25.62
CA LEU A 1004 -31.08 25.12 -25.95
C LEU A 1004 -31.29 25.28 -27.46
N LYS A 1005 -32.51 25.70 -27.82
CA LYS A 1005 -32.90 26.05 -29.17
C LYS A 1005 -32.60 27.53 -29.41
N CYS A 1006 -32.57 27.91 -30.68
CA CYS A 1006 -32.31 29.29 -31.07
C CYS A 1006 -33.22 30.27 -30.29
N GLN A 1007 -34.53 29.98 -30.18
CA GLN A 1007 -35.52 30.85 -29.51
C GLN A 1007 -35.31 30.97 -27.99
N ASP A 1008 -34.64 30.00 -27.39
CA ASP A 1008 -34.36 30.00 -25.95
C ASP A 1008 -33.31 31.06 -25.61
N CYS A 1009 -32.46 31.46 -26.57
CA CYS A 1009 -31.45 32.51 -26.39
C CYS A 1009 -31.81 33.82 -27.12
N HIS A 1010 -32.28 33.73 -28.36
CA HIS A 1010 -32.57 34.87 -29.23
C HIS A 1010 -34.02 35.33 -29.11
N SER A 1011 -34.40 35.73 -27.90
CA SER A 1011 -35.68 36.39 -27.62
C SER A 1011 -35.52 37.42 -26.50
N PRO A 1012 -36.45 38.39 -26.37
CA PRO A 1012 -36.40 39.37 -25.28
C PRO A 1012 -36.47 38.76 -23.87
N ILE A 1013 -37.04 37.56 -23.75
CA ILE A 1013 -37.15 36.77 -22.51
C ILE A 1013 -36.24 35.54 -22.54
N GLY A 1014 -35.25 35.53 -23.44
CA GLY A 1014 -34.32 34.42 -23.60
C GLY A 1014 -33.39 34.28 -22.40
N VAL A 1015 -32.77 33.11 -22.27
CA VAL A 1015 -31.84 32.78 -21.18
C VAL A 1015 -30.53 33.57 -21.25
N MET A 1016 -30.24 34.21 -22.39
CA MET A 1016 -29.00 34.93 -22.63
C MET A 1016 -29.18 36.44 -22.41
N ASP A 1017 -28.62 36.96 -21.32
CA ASP A 1017 -28.55 38.40 -21.10
C ASP A 1017 -27.36 38.98 -21.88
N PHE A 1018 -27.63 39.35 -23.14
CA PHE A 1018 -26.63 39.96 -24.00
C PHE A 1018 -26.11 41.30 -23.48
N LYS A 1019 -26.92 42.04 -22.70
CA LYS A 1019 -26.46 43.30 -22.11
C LYS A 1019 -25.43 43.02 -21.01
N ALA A 1020 -25.71 42.06 -20.12
CA ALA A 1020 -24.76 41.62 -19.10
C ALA A 1020 -23.47 41.00 -19.68
N LEU A 1021 -23.55 40.41 -20.87
CA LEU A 1021 -22.38 39.90 -21.61
C LEU A 1021 -21.55 40.96 -22.34
N GLY A 1022 -21.91 42.25 -22.20
CA GLY A 1022 -21.17 43.38 -22.75
C GLY A 1022 -21.44 43.65 -24.23
N PHE A 1023 -22.56 43.18 -24.79
CA PHE A 1023 -22.94 43.57 -26.16
C PHE A 1023 -23.57 44.98 -26.17
N PRO A 1024 -23.28 45.80 -27.20
CA PRO A 1024 -23.86 47.14 -27.30
C PRO A 1024 -25.37 47.09 -27.55
N PRO A 1025 -26.15 48.11 -27.14
CA PRO A 1025 -27.61 48.09 -27.17
C PRO A 1025 -28.23 47.73 -28.54
N GLU A 1026 -27.68 48.25 -29.65
CA GLU A 1026 -28.15 47.88 -30.99
C GLU A 1026 -27.92 46.40 -31.31
N ARG A 1027 -26.79 45.82 -30.83
CA ARG A 1027 -26.47 44.41 -31.04
C ARG A 1027 -27.31 43.50 -30.16
N VAL A 1028 -27.63 43.91 -28.92
CA VAL A 1028 -28.57 43.21 -28.05
C VAL A 1028 -29.93 43.10 -28.73
N THR A 1029 -30.44 44.22 -29.25
CA THR A 1029 -31.72 44.27 -29.95
C THR A 1029 -31.70 43.36 -31.19
N TYR A 1030 -30.62 43.37 -31.97
CA TYR A 1030 -30.44 42.46 -33.11
C TYR A 1030 -30.47 40.99 -32.67
N LEU A 1031 -29.65 40.61 -31.69
CA LEU A 1031 -29.52 39.22 -31.25
C LEU A 1031 -30.83 38.69 -30.66
N GLN A 1032 -31.62 39.52 -29.99
CA GLN A 1032 -32.92 39.12 -29.46
C GLN A 1032 -34.01 38.96 -30.54
N ASN A 1033 -33.81 39.48 -31.75
CA ASN A 1033 -34.81 39.46 -32.83
C ASN A 1033 -34.39 38.65 -34.07
N VAL A 1034 -33.15 38.17 -34.13
CA VAL A 1034 -32.58 37.52 -35.34
C VAL A 1034 -33.42 36.35 -35.87
N ILE A 1035 -34.11 35.59 -35.01
CA ILE A 1035 -34.96 34.46 -35.43
C ILE A 1035 -36.31 34.92 -35.98
N ARG A 1036 -36.91 35.96 -35.39
CA ARG A 1036 -38.14 36.57 -35.91
C ARG A 1036 -37.91 37.13 -37.31
N THR A 1037 -36.65 37.42 -37.65
CA THR A 1037 -36.26 37.78 -39.00
C THR A 1037 -36.15 36.62 -39.97
N MET A 1038 -35.66 35.47 -39.51
CA MET A 1038 -35.39 34.33 -40.40
C MET A 1038 -36.66 33.60 -40.88
N TYR A 1039 -37.82 33.88 -40.29
CA TYR A 1039 -39.10 33.25 -40.66
C TYR A 1039 -40.16 34.28 -41.03
N ILE A 1040 -40.35 34.53 -42.33
CA ILE A 1040 -41.59 35.08 -42.86
C ILE A 1040 -42.12 34.06 -43.88
N ALA A 1041 -43.11 33.26 -43.49
CA ALA A 1041 -43.97 32.56 -44.43
C ALA A 1041 -44.99 33.58 -44.95
N ALA A 1042 -44.95 33.90 -46.24
CA ALA A 1042 -46.00 34.70 -46.85
C ALA A 1042 -47.29 33.87 -46.97
N PRO A 1043 -48.48 34.42 -46.66
CA PRO A 1043 -49.74 33.79 -47.04
C PRO A 1043 -49.91 33.80 -48.57
N ALA A 1044 -50.71 32.87 -49.08
CA ALA A 1044 -50.87 32.64 -50.51
C ALA A 1044 -51.54 33.81 -51.28
N GLN A 1045 -50.95 34.10 -52.44
CA GLN A 1045 -51.39 34.82 -53.65
C GLN A 1045 -51.93 36.27 -53.56
N GLY A 1046 -51.26 37.16 -54.31
CA GLY A 1046 -51.85 38.37 -54.91
C GLY A 1046 -51.34 39.72 -54.42
N SER A 1047 -50.82 39.83 -53.19
CA SER A 1047 -50.55 41.13 -52.52
C SER A 1047 -49.08 41.53 -52.40
N GLY A 1048 -48.13 40.74 -52.90
CA GLY A 1048 -46.70 40.95 -52.63
C GLY A 1048 -46.35 40.56 -51.19
N ALA A 1049 -45.07 40.64 -50.82
CA ALA A 1049 -44.62 40.33 -49.46
C ALA A 1049 -43.75 41.47 -48.93
N LYS A 1050 -44.12 42.03 -47.78
CA LYS A 1050 -43.25 42.96 -47.05
C LYS A 1050 -42.36 42.16 -46.12
N LEU A 1051 -41.06 42.17 -46.35
CA LEU A 1051 -40.08 41.60 -45.45
C LEU A 1051 -39.46 42.72 -44.62
N ARG A 1052 -39.28 42.47 -43.34
CA ARG A 1052 -38.50 43.35 -42.47
C ARG A 1052 -37.36 42.55 -41.88
N MET A 1053 -36.13 42.92 -42.23
CA MET A 1053 -34.90 42.27 -41.82
C MET A 1053 -33.99 43.23 -41.07
N PRO A 1054 -33.26 42.86 -40.01
CA PRO A 1054 -32.27 43.74 -39.42
C PRO A 1054 -31.14 44.01 -40.40
N SER A 1055 -30.62 45.23 -40.38
CA SER A 1055 -29.43 45.66 -41.12
C SER A 1055 -28.41 46.32 -40.23
N VAL A 1056 -27.15 46.27 -40.66
CA VAL A 1056 -26.06 47.05 -40.11
C VAL A 1056 -25.90 48.31 -40.96
N PRO A 1057 -25.99 49.51 -40.40
CA PRO A 1057 -25.76 50.74 -41.15
C PRO A 1057 -24.42 50.71 -41.91
N GLY A 1058 -24.42 51.11 -43.18
CA GLY A 1058 -23.26 51.12 -44.07
C GLY A 1058 -22.94 49.79 -44.77
N GLN A 1059 -23.71 48.73 -44.54
CA GLN A 1059 -23.51 47.43 -45.22
C GLN A 1059 -24.37 47.29 -46.48
N SER A 1060 -23.93 46.42 -47.38
CA SER A 1060 -24.69 45.97 -48.55
C SER A 1060 -25.10 44.52 -48.38
N TYR A 1061 -26.31 44.19 -48.82
CA TYR A 1061 -26.95 42.89 -48.64
C TYR A 1061 -27.51 42.37 -49.96
N GLN A 1062 -27.08 41.18 -50.38
CA GLN A 1062 -27.72 40.42 -51.44
C GLN A 1062 -28.87 39.59 -50.84
N ILE A 1063 -30.09 39.96 -51.19
CA ILE A 1063 -31.28 39.18 -50.85
C ILE A 1063 -31.35 37.97 -51.77
N LEU A 1064 -31.57 36.81 -51.17
CA LEU A 1064 -31.62 35.51 -51.81
C LEU A 1064 -32.95 34.85 -51.45
N THR A 1065 -33.49 34.08 -52.38
CA THR A 1065 -34.71 33.30 -52.16
C THR A 1065 -34.55 31.84 -52.58
N THR A 1066 -35.32 30.95 -51.95
CA THR A 1066 -35.43 29.55 -52.36
C THR A 1066 -36.83 29.01 -52.06
N THR A 1067 -37.27 28.03 -52.84
CA THR A 1067 -38.51 27.28 -52.61
C THR A 1067 -38.26 25.98 -51.86
N ASN A 1068 -36.99 25.57 -51.75
CA ASN A 1068 -36.57 24.36 -51.06
C ASN A 1068 -35.31 24.64 -50.25
N LEU A 1069 -35.48 24.88 -48.95
CA LEU A 1069 -34.40 25.17 -48.01
C LEU A 1069 -33.31 24.07 -47.97
N ASN A 1070 -33.64 22.84 -48.37
CA ASN A 1070 -32.74 21.67 -48.34
C ASN A 1070 -31.90 21.52 -49.61
N ALA A 1071 -32.31 22.12 -50.73
CA ALA A 1071 -31.60 21.98 -52.01
C ALA A 1071 -30.30 22.79 -52.07
N GLY A 1072 -30.08 23.73 -51.14
CA GLY A 1072 -28.87 24.57 -51.08
C GLY A 1072 -28.74 25.60 -52.21
N SER A 1073 -29.56 25.48 -53.26
CA SER A 1073 -29.67 26.43 -54.37
C SER A 1073 -30.48 27.65 -53.95
N TRP A 1074 -29.78 28.76 -53.74
CA TRP A 1074 -30.36 30.07 -53.45
C TRP A 1074 -30.23 30.98 -54.66
N THR A 1075 -31.34 31.53 -55.11
CA THR A 1075 -31.38 32.47 -56.24
C THR A 1075 -31.31 33.92 -55.74
N PRO A 1076 -30.42 34.76 -56.30
CA PRO A 1076 -30.40 36.20 -56.06
C PRO A 1076 -31.75 36.83 -56.42
N LEU A 1077 -32.32 37.58 -55.48
CA LEU A 1077 -33.56 38.32 -55.69
C LEU A 1077 -33.27 39.80 -55.95
N MET A 1078 -32.51 40.45 -55.07
CA MET A 1078 -32.16 41.86 -55.19
C MET A 1078 -30.93 42.21 -54.34
N LEU A 1079 -30.18 43.22 -54.77
CA LEU A 1079 -29.05 43.77 -54.01
C LEU A 1079 -29.48 45.09 -53.35
N ILE A 1080 -29.19 45.25 -52.08
CA ILE A 1080 -29.46 46.47 -51.32
C ILE A 1080 -28.12 47.04 -50.85
N THR A 1081 -27.79 48.25 -51.28
CA THR A 1081 -26.49 48.88 -51.00
C THR A 1081 -26.62 49.97 -49.96
N ASN A 1082 -25.62 50.09 -49.08
CA ASN A 1082 -25.48 51.19 -48.11
C ASN A 1082 -26.73 51.40 -47.24
N THR A 1083 -27.14 50.37 -46.49
CA THR A 1083 -28.30 50.47 -45.60
C THR A 1083 -28.08 51.56 -44.55
N THR A 1084 -29.06 52.41 -44.30
CA THR A 1084 -28.94 53.56 -43.37
C THR A 1084 -29.57 53.30 -42.00
N GLY A 1085 -30.46 52.31 -41.90
CA GLY A 1085 -31.17 51.95 -40.66
C GLY A 1085 -30.75 50.61 -40.06
N THR A 1086 -31.24 50.33 -38.86
CA THR A 1086 -31.12 49.02 -38.19
C THR A 1086 -32.06 47.96 -38.76
N TRP A 1087 -32.91 48.36 -39.72
CA TRP A 1087 -33.86 47.51 -40.42
C TRP A 1087 -33.84 47.79 -41.93
N LEU A 1088 -33.74 46.72 -42.70
CA LEU A 1088 -34.11 46.57 -44.10
C LEU A 1088 -35.61 46.29 -44.19
N GLU A 1089 -36.35 47.19 -44.80
CA GLU A 1089 -37.73 46.93 -45.22
C GLU A 1089 -37.73 46.69 -46.72
N ILE A 1090 -38.26 45.55 -47.14
CA ILE A 1090 -38.16 45.04 -48.51
C ILE A 1090 -39.57 44.70 -48.97
N ASP A 1091 -40.03 45.41 -49.99
CA ASP A 1091 -41.29 45.10 -50.66
C ASP A 1091 -41.01 44.16 -51.83
N ILE A 1092 -41.46 42.90 -51.72
CA ILE A 1092 -41.38 41.92 -52.80
C ILE A 1092 -42.65 42.03 -53.65
N PRO A 1093 -42.55 42.46 -54.91
CA PRO A 1093 -43.71 42.60 -55.78
C PRO A 1093 -44.31 41.22 -56.11
N PRO A 1094 -45.64 41.14 -56.33
CA PRO A 1094 -46.33 39.88 -56.65
C PRO A 1094 -45.70 39.09 -57.80
N ALA A 1095 -45.14 39.77 -58.81
CA ALA A 1095 -44.52 39.15 -59.98
C ALA A 1095 -43.27 38.30 -59.65
N GLN A 1096 -42.65 38.51 -58.49
CA GLN A 1096 -41.49 37.74 -58.03
C GLN A 1096 -41.87 36.60 -57.06
N LEU A 1097 -43.17 36.47 -56.73
CA LEU A 1097 -43.73 35.40 -55.94
C LEU A 1097 -44.38 34.37 -56.87
N ASN A 1098 -43.61 33.40 -57.36
CA ASN A 1098 -44.14 32.31 -58.19
C ASN A 1098 -45.17 31.47 -57.39
N ASN A 1099 -45.96 30.62 -58.06
CA ASN A 1099 -47.06 29.80 -57.50
C ASN A 1099 -46.67 28.78 -56.40
N ASP A 1100 -45.45 28.83 -55.86
CA ASP A 1100 -44.97 27.92 -54.83
C ASP A 1100 -45.55 28.30 -53.45
N ARG A 1101 -46.17 27.33 -52.78
CA ARG A 1101 -46.87 27.52 -51.49
C ARG A 1101 -45.97 27.93 -50.32
N MET A 1102 -44.66 27.76 -50.45
CA MET A 1102 -43.68 28.20 -49.45
C MET A 1102 -42.43 28.73 -50.14
N ARG A 1103 -42.00 29.93 -49.73
CA ARG A 1103 -40.80 30.58 -50.21
C ARG A 1103 -40.04 31.17 -49.03
N PHE A 1104 -38.72 30.99 -49.03
CA PHE A 1104 -37.82 31.42 -47.97
C PHE A 1104 -36.94 32.56 -48.48
N TYR A 1105 -36.55 33.45 -47.57
CA TYR A 1105 -35.71 34.61 -47.87
C TYR A 1105 -34.53 34.66 -46.90
N ARG A 1106 -33.35 35.05 -47.40
CA ARG A 1106 -32.18 35.40 -46.57
C ARG A 1106 -31.47 36.61 -47.14
N ALA A 1107 -30.80 37.37 -46.29
CA ALA A 1107 -29.92 38.46 -46.69
C ALA A 1107 -28.45 38.01 -46.50
N LEU A 1108 -27.63 38.12 -47.54
CA LEU A 1108 -26.21 37.82 -47.53
C LEU A 1108 -25.43 39.15 -47.53
N GLY A 1109 -24.76 39.48 -46.43
CA GLY A 1109 -23.95 40.70 -46.32
C GLY A 1109 -22.56 40.55 -46.97
N ASN A 1110 -21.90 41.66 -47.25
CA ASN A 1110 -20.53 41.71 -47.82
C ASN A 1110 -19.40 41.42 -46.81
N MET A 1111 -19.69 40.99 -45.57
CA MET A 1111 -18.68 40.52 -44.62
C MET A 1111 -18.92 39.05 -44.27
N PRO A 1112 -17.85 38.23 -44.17
CA PRO A 1112 -17.92 36.77 -44.01
C PRO A 1112 -18.61 36.32 -42.72
#